data_AF-A0A6C1B8G0-F1
#
_entry.id   AF-A0A6C1B8G0-F1
#
_cell.length_a   1.000
_cell.length_b   1.000
_cell.length_c   1.000
_cell.angle_alpha   90.00
_cell.angle_beta   90.00
_cell.angle_gamma   90.00
#
_symmetry.space_group_name_H-M   'P 1'
#
loop_
_entity.id
_entity.type
_entity.pdbx_description
1 polymer ?
#
loop_
_entity_poly.entity_id
_entity_poly.type
_entity_poly.pdbx_seq_one_letter_code
_entity_poly.pdbx_strand_id
1 'polypeptide(L)'
;MLPANLQSAVEIGTPLMAMADNAEALANAPRHGALSAYQAIITQVDAALMGNFVAVTGKRQPLVRSPDTIDIMPVDDKVIAEGWALLSVPHSVELYRIVEAGVASRAEYLLAGQTTRLKLSGELPGGRLPGEFEHAPRTLAVHVQSDALALAREPLAAPVYGQTLALDHPVDGLAPGQAIALSGTRQRIRLARGVVALNWQGDDGSTRTLTGGDTLELVEAPVKLVPAPLIFGLLRYQPISLRLAGRIGPGPSTAFTLKPLGPKILVFYTPYTLAPEDFVAAIGNGALRLRLKLRDRDGAVGTATLHGDDIALEAAHEDDETVREIAFIAKGLDAITHTRDRTTVQLAEATRHVYVRLGTTVNANVAPATHGETVEAILGDGDGSRANQHFRLAQAPLTYVSAATPSGRASTLAVRVGDIRWEEADTLYDAAAHAHVFDTAQDDAAITTVRFGDGVEGARLPGGSSNVRARYRKGLGVAGNVAAGKLTTLLSRPLGVSEVLNPEAATGGEDAETLDKARDNAPLTVLTLDRAVSITDYADFARAFAGIDKAHALWIPAGPARGVFITIAGVDGAPVPTTSATYTHLLDALTEYGDPLVPIRLANYIDARFRTRIAVKVDPAHAQETVLAAIEAALNAHFGFARRAFGQTVSIDEVAAVAQAVDGVVAAHVSQLYRSGTPAEPNARLFAALPVASLTALPAAAELLTLAEPGIALELMP
;
A
#
# COMPACT_ATOMS: atom_id res chain seq x y z
N MET A 1 -35.62 30.65 -8.07
CA MET A 1 -36.66 29.68 -8.46
C MET A 1 -36.79 29.70 -9.97
N LEU A 2 -36.25 28.68 -10.60
CA LEU A 2 -36.42 28.23 -11.99
C LEU A 2 -36.59 26.70 -11.89
N PRO A 3 -37.53 26.05 -12.62
CA PRO A 3 -37.79 24.63 -12.43
C PRO A 3 -36.75 23.70 -13.10
N ALA A 4 -36.23 22.80 -12.25
CA ALA A 4 -35.63 21.45 -12.36
C ALA A 4 -35.36 20.67 -13.68
N ASN A 5 -35.41 21.21 -14.90
CA ASN A 5 -35.41 20.35 -16.11
C ASN A 5 -34.22 20.54 -17.07
N LEU A 6 -33.12 21.16 -16.63
CA LEU A 6 -32.00 21.53 -17.52
C LEU A 6 -30.66 20.84 -17.18
N GLN A 7 -30.68 19.61 -16.65
CA GLN A 7 -29.45 18.91 -16.22
C GLN A 7 -29.32 17.44 -16.61
N SER A 8 -29.94 17.00 -17.71
CA SER A 8 -29.74 15.64 -18.23
C SER A 8 -29.53 15.67 -19.73
N ALA A 9 -28.35 16.13 -20.12
CA ALA A 9 -27.83 16.04 -21.49
C ALA A 9 -26.33 15.74 -21.43
N VAL A 10 -25.97 14.52 -21.03
CA VAL A 10 -24.67 13.91 -21.36
C VAL A 10 -24.93 12.42 -21.58
N GLU A 11 -24.35 11.87 -22.64
CA GLU A 11 -24.26 10.44 -23.01
C GLU A 11 -25.28 9.86 -24.02
N ILE A 12 -25.19 10.31 -25.27
CA ILE A 12 -25.37 9.44 -26.46
C ILE A 12 -24.07 9.57 -27.30
N GLY A 13 -22.93 9.19 -26.72
CA GLY A 13 -21.60 9.63 -27.17
C GLY A 13 -21.13 9.11 -28.54
N THR A 14 -21.54 7.93 -28.98
CA THR A 14 -20.95 7.31 -30.19
C THR A 14 -21.72 7.61 -31.48
N PRO A 15 -23.06 7.77 -31.47
CA PRO A 15 -23.80 8.34 -32.60
C PRO A 15 -23.60 9.87 -32.76
N LEU A 16 -23.34 10.61 -31.67
CA LEU A 16 -23.11 12.08 -31.71
C LEU A 16 -21.74 12.47 -32.26
N MET A 17 -20.73 11.61 -32.20
CA MET A 17 -19.41 11.89 -32.80
C MET A 17 -19.49 11.93 -34.34
N ALA A 18 -20.40 11.17 -34.96
CA ALA A 18 -20.72 11.32 -36.37
C ALA A 18 -21.61 12.56 -36.66
N MET A 19 -22.20 13.19 -35.63
CA MET A 19 -22.97 14.44 -35.71
C MET A 19 -22.10 15.69 -35.47
N ALA A 20 -20.95 15.57 -34.79
CA ALA A 20 -20.02 16.69 -34.55
C ALA A 20 -19.39 17.21 -35.85
N ASP A 21 -19.05 16.31 -36.78
CA ASP A 21 -18.57 16.68 -38.12
C ASP A 21 -19.63 17.45 -38.95
N ASN A 22 -20.92 17.26 -38.63
CA ASN A 22 -22.02 18.02 -39.23
C ASN A 22 -22.40 19.30 -38.46
N ALA A 23 -21.98 19.45 -37.20
CA ALA A 23 -22.22 20.65 -36.40
C ALA A 23 -21.32 21.81 -36.84
N GLU A 24 -20.09 21.52 -37.28
CA GLU A 24 -19.18 22.51 -37.86
C GLU A 24 -19.67 23.01 -39.24
N ALA A 25 -20.39 22.15 -39.99
CA ALA A 25 -21.10 22.53 -41.20
C ALA A 25 -22.37 23.37 -40.90
N LEU A 26 -23.02 23.17 -39.76
CA LEU A 26 -24.19 23.94 -39.32
C LEU A 26 -23.84 25.36 -38.85
N ALA A 27 -22.68 25.54 -38.21
CA ALA A 27 -22.19 26.83 -37.75
C ALA A 27 -21.85 27.81 -38.90
N ASN A 28 -21.59 27.28 -40.10
CA ASN A 28 -21.16 28.03 -41.27
C ASN A 28 -22.23 28.13 -42.40
N ALA A 29 -23.45 27.63 -42.18
CA ALA A 29 -24.51 27.65 -43.19
C ALA A 29 -25.34 28.95 -43.17
N PRO A 30 -25.68 29.57 -44.34
CA PRO A 30 -26.57 30.72 -44.40
C PRO A 30 -27.98 30.38 -43.87
N ARG A 31 -28.64 31.35 -43.22
CA ARG A 31 -29.90 31.26 -42.43
C ARG A 31 -31.11 30.52 -43.05
N HIS A 32 -31.05 30.06 -44.30
CA HIS A 32 -32.09 29.22 -44.92
C HIS A 32 -31.80 27.71 -44.89
N GLY A 33 -30.63 27.25 -44.44
CA GLY A 33 -30.28 25.82 -44.34
C GLY A 33 -30.49 25.16 -42.97
N ALA A 34 -30.79 25.94 -41.93
CA ALA A 34 -30.92 25.41 -40.57
C ALA A 34 -32.19 24.59 -40.36
N LEU A 35 -33.29 24.90 -41.05
CA LEU A 35 -34.58 24.21 -40.88
C LEU A 35 -34.56 22.78 -41.46
N SER A 36 -33.90 22.58 -42.60
CA SER A 36 -33.79 21.26 -43.25
C SER A 36 -32.84 20.33 -42.50
N ALA A 37 -31.76 20.86 -41.91
CA ALA A 37 -30.85 20.09 -41.08
C ALA A 37 -31.46 19.72 -39.73
N TYR A 38 -32.28 20.61 -39.14
CA TYR A 38 -33.05 20.30 -37.93
C TYR A 38 -34.11 19.21 -38.19
N GLN A 39 -34.80 19.25 -39.33
CA GLN A 39 -35.76 18.22 -39.75
C GLN A 39 -35.10 16.87 -40.05
N ALA A 40 -33.89 16.84 -40.60
CA ALA A 40 -33.14 15.62 -40.84
C ALA A 40 -32.69 14.93 -39.54
N ILE A 41 -32.28 15.71 -38.52
CA ILE A 41 -31.90 15.21 -37.19
C ILE A 41 -33.12 14.63 -36.47
N ILE A 42 -34.27 15.31 -36.50
CA ILE A 42 -35.53 14.79 -35.91
C ILE A 42 -35.95 13.48 -36.61
N THR A 43 -35.83 13.40 -37.94
CA THR A 43 -36.18 12.18 -38.70
C THR A 43 -35.27 10.99 -38.36
N GLN A 44 -33.98 11.22 -38.06
CA GLN A 44 -33.05 10.18 -37.62
C GLN A 44 -33.28 9.73 -36.18
N VAL A 45 -33.66 10.65 -35.30
CA VAL A 45 -34.04 10.35 -33.90
C VAL A 45 -35.34 9.53 -33.86
N ASP A 46 -36.34 9.90 -34.67
CA ASP A 46 -37.58 9.15 -34.82
C ASP A 46 -37.33 7.73 -35.37
N ALA A 47 -36.43 7.58 -36.36
CA ALA A 47 -36.07 6.27 -36.91
C ALA A 47 -35.34 5.37 -35.90
N ALA A 48 -34.51 5.95 -35.01
CA ALA A 48 -33.80 5.21 -33.97
C ALA A 48 -34.71 4.80 -32.81
N LEU A 49 -35.71 5.62 -32.45
CA LEU A 49 -36.72 5.30 -31.45
C LEU A 49 -37.70 4.22 -31.95
N MET A 50 -38.08 4.24 -33.23
CA MET A 50 -38.97 3.23 -33.81
C MET A 50 -38.35 1.82 -33.93
N GLY A 51 -37.02 1.71 -33.94
CA GLY A 51 -36.30 0.42 -34.10
C GLY A 51 -36.42 -0.55 -32.92
N ASN A 52 -36.84 -0.07 -31.74
CA ASN A 52 -36.90 -0.86 -30.50
C ASN A 52 -38.32 -1.13 -29.99
N PHE A 53 -39.36 -0.81 -30.76
CA PHE A 53 -40.73 -1.25 -30.47
C PHE A 53 -41.10 -2.44 -31.36
N VAL A 54 -41.62 -3.51 -30.75
CA VAL A 54 -42.18 -4.63 -31.51
C VAL A 54 -43.42 -4.14 -32.25
N ALA A 55 -43.30 -3.97 -33.56
CA ALA A 55 -44.40 -3.58 -34.42
C ALA A 55 -45.38 -4.75 -34.58
N VAL A 56 -46.49 -4.76 -33.82
CA VAL A 56 -47.67 -5.55 -34.20
C VAL A 56 -48.39 -4.80 -35.31
N THR A 57 -47.88 -4.91 -36.54
CA THR A 57 -48.54 -4.37 -37.74
C THR A 57 -49.62 -5.32 -38.22
N GLY A 58 -50.76 -5.32 -37.54
CA GLY A 58 -52.01 -5.75 -38.15
C GLY A 58 -52.46 -4.67 -39.14
N LYS A 59 -52.64 -4.98 -40.43
CA LYS A 59 -53.07 -4.04 -41.48
C LYS A 59 -54.53 -3.51 -41.30
N ARG A 60 -54.89 -2.93 -40.15
CA ARG A 60 -56.17 -2.22 -39.94
C ARG A 60 -56.00 -1.04 -38.97
N GLN A 61 -56.64 0.07 -39.34
CA GLN A 61 -56.45 1.42 -38.83
C GLN A 61 -57.00 1.60 -37.40
N PRO A 62 -56.23 2.18 -36.44
CA PRO A 62 -56.73 2.52 -35.12
C PRO A 62 -57.75 3.66 -35.22
N LEU A 63 -58.72 3.70 -34.30
CA LEU A 63 -59.79 4.69 -34.30
C LEU A 63 -59.95 5.29 -32.90
N VAL A 64 -59.77 6.61 -32.83
CA VAL A 64 -59.92 7.43 -31.62
C VAL A 64 -61.41 7.55 -31.25
N ARG A 65 -61.78 7.26 -29.99
CA ARG A 65 -63.18 7.31 -29.51
C ARG A 65 -63.59 8.62 -28.82
N SER A 66 -62.62 9.48 -28.54
CA SER A 66 -62.75 10.68 -27.71
C SER A 66 -63.05 10.37 -26.22
N PRO A 67 -62.55 11.18 -25.27
CA PRO A 67 -61.48 12.16 -25.43
C PRO A 67 -60.07 11.57 -25.21
N ASP A 68 -59.91 10.56 -24.37
CA ASP A 68 -58.62 9.98 -23.93
C ASP A 68 -58.46 8.49 -24.27
N THR A 69 -59.37 7.97 -25.10
CA THR A 69 -59.55 6.54 -25.33
C THR A 69 -59.33 6.18 -26.79
N ILE A 70 -58.49 5.17 -27.02
CA ILE A 70 -58.19 4.62 -28.35
C ILE A 70 -58.45 3.12 -28.37
N ASP A 71 -59.05 2.63 -29.46
CA ASP A 71 -59.18 1.20 -29.71
C ASP A 71 -58.15 0.79 -30.77
N ILE A 72 -57.30 -0.19 -30.44
CA ILE A 72 -56.35 -0.82 -31.35
C ILE A 72 -56.82 -2.25 -31.70
N MET A 73 -56.45 -2.71 -32.90
CA MET A 73 -56.78 -4.05 -33.39
C MET A 73 -55.51 -4.80 -33.82
N PRO A 74 -55.42 -6.13 -33.58
CA PRO A 74 -56.40 -7.00 -32.92
C PRO A 74 -56.41 -6.84 -31.38
N VAL A 75 -57.19 -7.68 -30.69
CA VAL A 75 -57.04 -7.85 -29.23
C VAL A 75 -55.62 -8.35 -28.94
N ASP A 76 -54.95 -7.67 -28.00
CA ASP A 76 -53.59 -7.92 -27.56
C ASP A 76 -53.57 -7.89 -26.03
N ASP A 77 -53.37 -9.06 -25.43
CA ASP A 77 -53.38 -9.32 -23.99
C ASP A 77 -52.09 -8.91 -23.29
N LYS A 78 -51.04 -8.59 -24.05
CA LYS A 78 -49.76 -8.09 -23.50
C LYS A 78 -49.78 -6.60 -23.21
N VAL A 79 -50.80 -5.88 -23.70
CA VAL A 79 -50.95 -4.45 -23.40
C VAL A 79 -51.59 -4.29 -22.02
N ILE A 80 -50.81 -3.82 -21.06
CA ILE A 80 -51.20 -3.67 -19.66
C ILE A 80 -51.29 -2.20 -19.24
N ALA A 81 -52.02 -1.94 -18.16
CA ALA A 81 -51.96 -0.66 -17.45
C ALA A 81 -50.54 -0.41 -16.90
N GLU A 82 -50.19 0.86 -16.66
CA GLU A 82 -48.87 1.36 -16.25
C GLU A 82 -47.78 1.34 -17.33
N GLY A 83 -48.03 0.72 -18.49
CA GLY A 83 -47.19 0.78 -19.67
C GLY A 83 -47.30 2.11 -20.43
N TRP A 84 -46.54 2.23 -21.51
CA TRP A 84 -46.55 3.41 -22.39
C TRP A 84 -47.16 3.11 -23.76
N ALA A 85 -47.85 4.10 -24.34
CA ALA A 85 -48.36 4.11 -25.70
C ALA A 85 -47.75 5.31 -26.46
N LEU A 86 -47.03 5.05 -27.54
CA LEU A 86 -46.54 6.05 -28.46
C LEU A 86 -47.53 6.20 -29.63
N LEU A 87 -48.13 7.37 -29.78
CA LEU A 87 -49.00 7.69 -30.90
C LEU A 87 -48.18 8.42 -31.96
N SER A 88 -48.24 7.94 -33.21
CA SER A 88 -47.47 8.50 -34.32
C SER A 88 -48.36 8.75 -35.53
N VAL A 89 -48.26 9.95 -36.09
CA VAL A 89 -48.71 10.34 -37.43
C VAL A 89 -47.51 10.94 -38.18
N PRO A 90 -47.56 11.14 -39.52
CA PRO A 90 -46.39 11.53 -40.29
C PRO A 90 -45.65 12.81 -39.86
N HIS A 91 -46.29 13.68 -39.06
CA HIS A 91 -45.74 14.97 -38.63
C HIS A 91 -45.77 15.18 -37.11
N SER A 92 -46.14 14.16 -36.33
CA SER A 92 -46.23 14.25 -34.87
C SER A 92 -46.09 12.88 -34.23
N VAL A 93 -45.30 12.83 -33.16
CA VAL A 93 -45.06 11.63 -32.35
C VAL A 93 -45.15 12.04 -30.89
N GLU A 94 -46.06 11.44 -30.15
CA GLU A 94 -46.30 11.77 -28.74
C GLU A 94 -46.43 10.51 -27.89
N LEU A 95 -45.95 10.61 -26.64
CA LEU A 95 -45.90 9.51 -25.69
C LEU A 95 -46.93 9.70 -24.58
N TYR A 96 -47.74 8.67 -24.35
CA TYR A 96 -48.81 8.66 -23.35
C TYR A 96 -48.68 7.46 -22.42
N ARG A 97 -49.12 7.62 -21.18
CA ARG A 97 -49.18 6.53 -20.23
C ARG A 97 -50.53 5.82 -20.31
N ILE A 98 -50.51 4.49 -20.40
CA ILE A 98 -51.71 3.65 -20.42
C ILE A 98 -52.19 3.49 -18.98
N VAL A 99 -53.34 4.07 -18.65
CA VAL A 99 -53.94 3.96 -17.30
C VAL A 99 -54.93 2.79 -17.22
N GLU A 100 -55.51 2.39 -18.34
CA GLU A 100 -56.42 1.25 -18.42
C GLU A 100 -56.26 0.57 -19.79
N ALA A 101 -56.22 -0.77 -19.79
CA ALA A 101 -56.20 -1.57 -21.01
C ALA A 101 -57.16 -2.76 -20.86
N GLY A 102 -58.02 -3.01 -21.86
CA GLY A 102 -58.99 -4.10 -21.79
C GLY A 102 -59.66 -4.43 -23.11
N VAL A 103 -60.31 -5.59 -23.19
CA VAL A 103 -61.02 -6.03 -24.40
C VAL A 103 -62.36 -5.31 -24.52
N ALA A 104 -62.62 -4.70 -25.66
CA ALA A 104 -63.89 -4.06 -25.97
C ALA A 104 -64.50 -4.61 -27.27
N SER A 105 -65.82 -4.75 -27.31
CA SER A 105 -66.55 -5.06 -28.56
C SER A 105 -66.82 -3.77 -29.34
N ARG A 106 -66.68 -3.84 -30.67
CA ARG A 106 -66.97 -2.72 -31.57
C ARG A 106 -67.78 -3.20 -32.77
N ALA A 107 -68.79 -2.41 -33.15
CA ALA A 107 -69.59 -2.62 -34.35
C ALA A 107 -69.80 -1.28 -35.10
N GLU A 108 -69.07 -1.08 -36.19
CA GLU A 108 -69.13 0.13 -37.03
C GLU A 108 -68.82 -0.22 -38.49
N TYR A 109 -69.32 0.58 -39.44
CA TYR A 109 -69.13 0.37 -40.89
C TYR A 109 -69.50 -1.04 -41.37
N LEU A 110 -70.56 -1.62 -40.81
CA LEU A 110 -71.03 -3.00 -41.08
C LEU A 110 -70.01 -4.10 -40.69
N LEU A 111 -69.00 -3.78 -39.87
CA LEU A 111 -68.03 -4.71 -39.33
C LEU A 111 -68.16 -4.77 -37.80
N ALA A 112 -68.25 -5.98 -37.25
CA ALA A 112 -68.20 -6.23 -35.82
C ALA A 112 -66.96 -7.06 -35.43
N GLY A 113 -66.27 -6.67 -34.36
CA GLY A 113 -65.07 -7.34 -33.88
C GLY A 113 -64.65 -6.87 -32.48
N GLN A 114 -63.74 -7.61 -31.85
CA GLN A 114 -63.13 -7.22 -30.58
C GLN A 114 -61.84 -6.41 -30.81
N THR A 115 -61.57 -5.45 -29.93
CA THR A 115 -60.41 -4.53 -29.96
C THR A 115 -59.78 -4.44 -28.57
N THR A 116 -58.50 -4.09 -28.48
CA THR A 116 -57.92 -3.62 -27.21
C THR A 116 -58.23 -2.14 -27.05
N ARG A 117 -58.98 -1.79 -26.01
CA ARG A 117 -59.24 -0.41 -25.62
C ARG A 117 -58.17 0.04 -24.65
N LEU A 118 -57.56 1.17 -24.94
CA LEU A 118 -56.59 1.85 -24.09
C LEU A 118 -57.16 3.18 -23.65
N LYS A 119 -57.08 3.45 -22.35
CA LYS A 119 -57.27 4.78 -21.78
C LYS A 119 -55.91 5.38 -21.50
N LEU A 120 -55.70 6.59 -21.99
CA LEU A 120 -54.40 7.26 -22.00
C LEU A 120 -54.39 8.43 -21.01
N SER A 121 -53.24 8.72 -20.43
CA SER A 121 -52.97 9.90 -19.62
C SER A 121 -51.66 10.55 -20.06
N GLY A 122 -51.52 11.86 -19.83
CA GLY A 122 -50.38 12.64 -20.28
C GLY A 122 -50.78 14.08 -20.54
N GLU A 123 -50.02 14.78 -21.38
CA GLU A 123 -50.37 16.12 -21.87
C GLU A 123 -51.56 16.02 -22.84
N LEU A 124 -52.78 16.06 -22.28
CA LEU A 124 -54.04 16.02 -23.03
C LEU A 124 -54.71 17.41 -22.95
N PRO A 125 -54.56 18.28 -23.96
CA PRO A 125 -55.18 19.61 -23.96
C PRO A 125 -56.71 19.49 -23.84
N GLY A 126 -57.28 20.06 -22.78
CA GLY A 126 -58.73 19.95 -22.52
C GLY A 126 -59.21 18.54 -22.18
N GLY A 127 -58.30 17.65 -21.73
CA GLY A 127 -58.59 16.26 -21.42
C GLY A 127 -58.81 15.39 -22.64
N ARG A 128 -58.44 15.86 -23.84
CA ARG A 128 -58.59 15.17 -25.11
C ARG A 128 -57.25 14.88 -25.77
N LEU A 129 -57.20 13.83 -26.58
CA LEU A 129 -56.13 13.60 -27.53
C LEU A 129 -56.09 14.77 -28.52
N PRO A 130 -54.88 15.25 -28.90
CA PRO A 130 -54.72 16.26 -29.92
C PRO A 130 -55.51 15.93 -31.20
N GLY A 131 -56.16 16.93 -31.79
CA GLY A 131 -57.06 16.74 -32.93
C GLY A 131 -56.40 16.11 -34.16
N GLU A 132 -55.07 16.24 -34.28
CA GLU A 132 -54.27 15.60 -35.31
C GLU A 132 -54.26 14.06 -35.22
N PHE A 133 -54.40 13.48 -34.04
CA PHE A 133 -54.56 12.03 -33.87
C PHE A 133 -56.02 11.59 -34.03
N GLU A 134 -56.98 12.43 -33.61
CA GLU A 134 -58.43 12.15 -33.70
C GLU A 134 -58.92 12.04 -35.15
N HIS A 135 -58.40 12.89 -36.06
CA HIS A 135 -58.88 12.98 -37.45
C HIS A 135 -58.03 12.20 -38.45
N ALA A 136 -57.07 11.40 -37.98
CA ALA A 136 -56.09 10.71 -38.82
C ALA A 136 -56.11 9.17 -38.71
N PRO A 137 -57.28 8.49 -38.70
CA PRO A 137 -57.34 7.04 -38.50
C PRO A 137 -56.53 6.28 -39.56
N ARG A 138 -56.37 6.86 -40.77
CA ARG A 138 -55.62 6.20 -41.86
C ARG A 138 -54.10 6.20 -41.71
N THR A 139 -53.57 7.13 -40.92
CA THR A 139 -52.13 7.37 -40.80
C THR A 139 -51.63 7.27 -39.36
N LEU A 140 -52.53 7.10 -38.39
CA LEU A 140 -52.18 6.89 -36.99
C LEU A 140 -51.61 5.49 -36.77
N ALA A 141 -50.42 5.43 -36.20
CA ALA A 141 -49.80 4.24 -35.64
C ALA A 141 -49.74 4.36 -34.10
N VAL A 142 -49.93 3.24 -33.41
CA VAL A 142 -49.88 3.17 -31.95
C VAL A 142 -48.89 2.08 -31.56
N HIS A 143 -47.80 2.44 -30.89
CA HIS A 143 -46.79 1.52 -30.40
C HIS A 143 -46.95 1.34 -28.89
N VAL A 144 -46.98 0.10 -28.43
CA VAL A 144 -47.23 -0.29 -27.03
C VAL A 144 -46.22 -1.37 -26.60
N GLN A 145 -46.30 -1.84 -25.35
CA GLN A 145 -45.37 -2.83 -24.76
C GLN A 145 -43.93 -2.30 -24.62
N SER A 146 -43.74 -1.23 -23.85
CA SER A 146 -42.41 -0.67 -23.58
C SER A 146 -41.63 -1.48 -22.53
N ASP A 147 -40.32 -1.64 -22.78
CA ASP A 147 -39.36 -2.21 -21.82
C ASP A 147 -38.56 -1.09 -21.13
N ALA A 148 -38.43 -1.17 -19.79
CA ALA A 148 -37.63 -0.22 -19.03
C ALA A 148 -36.13 -0.60 -19.08
N LEU A 149 -35.27 0.31 -19.55
CA LEU A 149 -33.82 0.12 -19.56
C LEU A 149 -33.17 0.69 -18.30
N ALA A 150 -32.22 -0.05 -17.73
CA ALA A 150 -31.38 0.45 -16.63
C ALA A 150 -30.36 1.46 -17.16
N LEU A 151 -30.24 2.62 -16.51
CA LEU A 151 -29.19 3.60 -16.82
C LEU A 151 -27.82 3.04 -16.40
N ALA A 152 -26.83 3.18 -17.28
CA ALA A 152 -25.43 2.86 -16.94
C ALA A 152 -24.88 3.90 -15.95
N ARG A 153 -24.05 3.46 -15.00
CA ARG A 153 -23.32 4.37 -14.11
C ARG A 153 -22.03 4.81 -14.80
N GLU A 154 -21.71 6.10 -14.74
CA GLU A 154 -20.42 6.63 -15.22
C GLU A 154 -19.27 5.99 -14.40
N PRO A 155 -18.33 5.27 -15.02
CA PRO A 155 -17.25 4.61 -14.31
C PRO A 155 -16.19 5.63 -13.85
N LEU A 156 -15.95 5.68 -12.54
CA LEU A 156 -14.80 6.42 -11.99
C LEU A 156 -13.50 5.73 -12.43
N ALA A 157 -12.76 6.35 -13.35
CA ALA A 157 -11.54 5.80 -13.92
C ALA A 157 -10.30 5.97 -13.03
N ALA A 158 -10.35 6.84 -12.02
CA ALA A 158 -9.21 7.13 -11.16
C ALA A 158 -8.84 5.92 -10.27
N PRO A 159 -7.56 5.49 -10.27
CA PRO A 159 -7.10 4.41 -9.38
C PRO A 159 -7.24 4.82 -7.90
N VAL A 160 -7.20 3.85 -7.00
CA VAL A 160 -7.33 4.09 -5.56
C VAL A 160 -5.95 4.14 -4.94
N TYR A 161 -5.55 5.32 -4.45
CA TYR A 161 -4.36 5.51 -3.65
C TYR A 161 -4.38 6.83 -2.87
N GLY A 162 -3.39 7.02 -2.00
CA GLY A 162 -3.26 8.24 -1.20
C GLY A 162 -3.93 8.11 0.16
N GLN A 163 -4.32 9.22 0.77
CA GLN A 163 -4.85 9.23 2.14
C GLN A 163 -6.38 9.30 2.21
N THR A 164 -7.09 9.44 1.10
CA THR A 164 -8.55 9.61 1.11
C THR A 164 -9.19 8.46 0.35
N LEU A 165 -10.03 7.69 1.03
CA LEU A 165 -10.76 6.56 0.46
C LEU A 165 -12.26 6.86 0.44
N ALA A 166 -12.86 6.84 -0.75
CA ALA A 166 -14.30 6.91 -0.91
C ALA A 166 -14.87 5.50 -1.12
N LEU A 167 -15.67 5.03 -0.15
CA LEU A 167 -16.36 3.74 -0.21
C LEU A 167 -17.57 3.83 -1.15
N ASP A 168 -18.00 2.72 -1.73
CA ASP A 168 -19.06 2.67 -2.75
C ASP A 168 -20.49 2.80 -2.19
N HIS A 169 -20.67 2.62 -0.88
CA HIS A 169 -21.92 2.80 -0.15
C HIS A 169 -21.67 3.39 1.24
N PRO A 170 -22.71 3.83 1.97
CA PRO A 170 -22.58 4.22 3.37
C PRO A 170 -22.24 2.99 4.23
N VAL A 171 -21.18 3.10 5.01
CA VAL A 171 -20.72 2.09 5.96
C VAL A 171 -20.74 2.67 7.37
N ASP A 172 -21.51 2.06 8.24
CA ASP A 172 -21.61 2.41 9.67
C ASP A 172 -20.58 1.64 10.52
N GLY A 173 -20.31 2.14 11.72
CA GLY A 173 -19.49 1.43 12.72
C GLY A 173 -17.97 1.54 12.54
N LEU A 174 -17.51 2.33 11.56
CA LEU A 174 -16.09 2.70 11.45
C LEU A 174 -15.71 3.70 12.55
N ALA A 175 -14.49 3.58 13.09
CA ALA A 175 -13.97 4.45 14.14
C ALA A 175 -12.60 5.07 13.78
N PRO A 176 -12.31 6.30 14.24
CA PRO A 176 -10.98 6.89 14.12
C PRO A 176 -9.90 5.99 14.75
N GLY A 177 -8.76 5.84 14.07
CA GLY A 177 -7.66 4.95 14.51
C GLY A 177 -7.88 3.46 14.24
N GLN A 178 -9.04 3.04 13.71
CA GLN A 178 -9.31 1.64 13.38
C GLN A 178 -8.41 1.16 12.22
N ALA A 179 -7.95 -0.09 12.31
CA ALA A 179 -7.25 -0.76 11.22
C ALA A 179 -8.25 -1.23 10.15
N ILE A 180 -7.90 -1.03 8.89
CA ILE A 180 -8.61 -1.56 7.72
C ILE A 180 -7.60 -2.28 6.81
N ALA A 181 -8.04 -3.31 6.12
CA ALA A 181 -7.21 -4.03 5.15
C ALA A 181 -7.68 -3.71 3.73
N LEU A 182 -6.77 -3.21 2.89
CA LEU A 182 -7.02 -3.01 1.47
C LEU A 182 -6.48 -4.21 0.70
N SER A 183 -7.26 -4.71 -0.26
CA SER A 183 -6.84 -5.79 -1.16
C SER A 183 -7.29 -5.52 -2.58
N GLY A 184 -6.41 -5.69 -3.56
CA GLY A 184 -6.73 -5.48 -4.98
C GLY A 184 -5.50 -5.69 -5.87
N THR A 185 -5.62 -5.40 -7.16
CA THR A 185 -4.51 -5.47 -8.12
C THR A 185 -3.86 -4.09 -8.31
N ARG A 186 -2.57 -4.07 -8.68
CA ARG A 186 -1.87 -2.81 -8.98
C ARG A 186 -2.37 -2.20 -10.28
N GLN A 187 -2.49 -0.88 -10.32
CA GLN A 187 -2.86 -0.14 -11.52
C GLN A 187 -1.77 -0.27 -12.59
N ARG A 188 -2.16 -0.73 -13.78
CA ARG A 188 -1.27 -0.79 -14.95
C ARG A 188 -1.28 0.51 -15.74
N ILE A 189 -0.15 0.79 -16.36
CA ILE A 189 -0.03 1.76 -17.43
C ILE A 189 0.49 1.09 -18.69
N ARG A 190 0.10 1.62 -19.85
CA ARG A 190 0.65 1.26 -21.15
C ARG A 190 1.39 2.43 -21.74
N LEU A 191 2.60 2.20 -22.25
CA LEU A 191 3.33 3.20 -23.00
C LEU A 191 2.70 3.41 -24.38
N ALA A 192 2.51 4.67 -24.77
CA ALA A 192 1.99 5.04 -26.08
C ALA A 192 2.91 4.49 -27.19
N ARG A 193 2.33 4.04 -28.31
CA ARG A 193 3.09 3.42 -29.43
C ARG A 193 4.20 4.32 -30.00
N GLY A 194 4.07 5.64 -29.85
CA GLY A 194 5.05 6.62 -30.32
C GLY A 194 6.30 6.75 -29.44
N VAL A 195 6.35 6.13 -28.27
CA VAL A 195 7.51 6.19 -27.36
C VAL A 195 8.64 5.32 -27.91
N VAL A 196 9.74 5.96 -28.31
CA VAL A 196 10.92 5.27 -28.85
C VAL A 196 12.06 5.40 -27.85
N ALA A 197 12.34 4.31 -27.14
CA ALA A 197 13.46 4.14 -26.22
C ALA A 197 13.49 5.09 -25.02
N LEU A 198 12.91 4.65 -23.90
CA LEU A 198 12.88 5.38 -22.65
C LEU A 198 13.77 4.73 -21.59
N ASN A 199 14.65 5.52 -20.98
CA ASN A 199 15.55 5.03 -19.95
C ASN A 199 14.80 4.73 -18.65
N TRP A 200 14.81 3.47 -18.25
CA TRP A 200 14.32 2.98 -16.97
C TRP A 200 15.52 2.61 -16.10
N GLN A 201 15.56 3.16 -14.90
CA GLN A 201 16.62 2.88 -13.92
C GLN A 201 16.08 1.88 -12.90
N GLY A 202 16.57 0.64 -12.98
CA GLY A 202 16.25 -0.43 -12.03
C GLY A 202 16.86 -0.15 -10.66
N ASP A 203 16.17 -0.60 -9.61
CA ASP A 203 16.63 -0.45 -8.23
C ASP A 203 17.91 -1.25 -7.93
N ASP A 204 18.17 -2.27 -8.73
CA ASP A 204 19.41 -3.06 -8.75
C ASP A 204 20.61 -2.33 -9.38
N GLY A 205 20.39 -1.10 -9.87
CA GLY A 205 21.38 -0.30 -10.60
C GLY A 205 21.46 -0.64 -12.09
N SER A 206 20.63 -1.55 -12.60
CA SER A 206 20.52 -1.82 -14.03
C SER A 206 19.84 -0.66 -14.76
N THR A 207 20.17 -0.48 -16.04
CA THR A 207 19.43 0.42 -16.92
C THR A 207 18.80 -0.41 -18.02
N ARG A 208 17.48 -0.26 -18.21
CA ARG A 208 16.73 -0.90 -19.30
C ARG A 208 16.09 0.17 -20.17
N THR A 209 15.78 -0.20 -21.40
CA THR A 209 15.09 0.67 -22.35
C THR A 209 13.66 0.18 -22.52
N LEU A 210 12.70 1.03 -22.19
CA LEU A 210 11.28 0.79 -22.42
C LEU A 210 10.87 1.29 -23.81
N THR A 211 9.87 0.66 -24.41
CA THR A 211 9.39 0.96 -25.76
C THR A 211 7.87 1.07 -25.82
N GLY A 212 7.35 1.74 -26.85
CA GLY A 212 5.92 1.92 -27.04
C GLY A 212 5.17 0.58 -27.12
N GLY A 213 4.10 0.46 -26.33
CA GLY A 213 3.31 -0.76 -26.18
C GLY A 213 3.67 -1.59 -24.93
N ASP A 214 4.76 -1.28 -24.23
CA ASP A 214 5.06 -1.94 -22.96
C ASP A 214 4.00 -1.63 -21.90
N THR A 215 3.60 -2.65 -21.15
CA THR A 215 2.67 -2.56 -20.02
C THR A 215 3.44 -2.78 -18.72
N LEU A 216 3.22 -1.88 -17.76
CA LEU A 216 3.96 -1.82 -16.50
C LEU A 216 2.98 -1.56 -15.34
N GLU A 217 3.26 -2.10 -14.16
CA GLU A 217 2.48 -1.84 -12.94
C GLU A 217 3.01 -0.60 -12.21
N LEU A 218 2.12 0.25 -11.72
CA LEU A 218 2.46 1.34 -10.80
C LEU A 218 2.72 0.77 -9.41
N VAL A 219 3.96 0.93 -8.94
CA VAL A 219 4.38 0.42 -7.63
C VAL A 219 4.04 1.41 -6.51
N GLU A 220 4.16 2.70 -6.80
CA GLU A 220 3.96 3.81 -5.86
C GLU A 220 3.16 4.95 -6.52
N ALA A 221 2.70 5.89 -5.70
CA ALA A 221 1.96 7.06 -6.14
C ALA A 221 2.75 7.89 -7.20
N PRO A 222 2.12 8.26 -8.33
CA PRO A 222 2.75 9.08 -9.38
C PRO A 222 3.24 10.44 -8.87
N VAL A 223 4.44 10.84 -9.31
CA VAL A 223 5.05 12.12 -8.93
C VAL A 223 5.15 13.03 -10.15
N LYS A 224 4.62 14.25 -10.05
CA LYS A 224 4.84 15.33 -11.02
C LYS A 224 6.16 16.03 -10.75
N LEU A 225 6.95 16.25 -11.81
CA LEU A 225 8.18 17.01 -11.76
C LEU A 225 7.93 18.45 -12.25
N VAL A 226 8.08 19.42 -11.36
CA VAL A 226 7.95 20.85 -11.70
C VAL A 226 9.34 21.48 -11.79
N PRO A 227 9.69 22.19 -12.88
CA PRO A 227 10.95 22.91 -12.95
C PRO A 227 11.04 23.91 -11.80
N ALA A 228 12.09 23.84 -10.98
CA ALA A 228 12.35 24.82 -9.94
C ALA A 228 12.61 26.19 -10.61
N PRO A 229 12.06 27.29 -10.08
CA PRO A 229 12.37 28.61 -10.59
C PRO A 229 13.88 28.85 -10.49
N LEU A 230 14.50 29.30 -11.59
CA LEU A 230 15.91 29.68 -11.64
C LEU A 230 16.15 30.87 -10.68
N ILE A 231 16.56 30.60 -9.44
CA ILE A 231 17.06 31.64 -8.54
C ILE A 231 18.48 32.00 -9.02
N PHE A 232 18.59 32.97 -9.93
CA PHE A 232 19.85 33.51 -10.44
C PHE A 232 20.76 34.18 -9.38
N GLY A 233 20.37 34.18 -8.10
CA GLY A 233 21.00 34.96 -7.04
C GLY A 233 22.09 34.27 -6.19
N LEU A 234 22.29 32.94 -6.28
CA LEU A 234 23.11 32.22 -5.27
C LEU A 234 24.25 31.33 -5.81
N LEU A 235 24.45 31.22 -7.13
CA LEU A 235 25.66 30.58 -7.68
C LEU A 235 26.82 31.58 -7.71
N ARG A 236 27.32 32.00 -6.54
CA ARG A 236 28.69 32.54 -6.45
C ARG A 236 29.68 31.38 -6.45
N TYR A 237 30.53 31.36 -7.49
CA TYR A 237 31.84 30.70 -7.55
C TYR A 237 31.96 29.29 -6.95
N GLN A 238 31.72 28.26 -7.75
CA GLN A 238 32.46 27.00 -7.60
C GLN A 238 33.78 27.13 -8.37
N PRO A 239 34.96 27.04 -7.72
CA PRO A 239 36.23 27.07 -8.44
C PRO A 239 36.41 25.79 -9.25
N ILE A 240 36.50 25.94 -10.57
CA ILE A 240 36.88 24.84 -11.47
C ILE A 240 38.33 24.49 -11.18
N SER A 241 38.59 23.29 -10.65
CA SER A 241 39.95 22.77 -10.48
C SER A 241 40.45 22.23 -11.81
N LEU A 242 41.34 22.97 -12.48
CA LEU A 242 42.06 22.51 -13.66
C LEU A 242 43.36 21.82 -13.22
N ARG A 243 43.43 20.48 -13.34
CA ARG A 243 44.69 19.74 -13.20
C ARG A 243 45.48 19.86 -14.50
N LEU A 244 46.57 20.62 -14.48
CA LEU A 244 47.52 20.67 -15.59
C LEU A 244 48.43 19.43 -15.51
N ALA A 245 48.26 18.48 -16.44
CA ALA A 245 49.21 17.38 -16.62
C ALA A 245 50.01 17.62 -17.91
N GLY A 246 51.28 18.00 -17.78
CA GLY A 246 52.18 18.13 -18.93
C GLY A 246 53.63 18.44 -18.54
N ARG A 247 54.55 17.53 -18.89
CA ARG A 247 56.01 17.76 -18.87
C ARG A 247 56.37 18.88 -19.86
N ILE A 248 57.15 19.87 -19.41
CA ILE A 248 57.71 20.91 -20.27
C ILE A 248 58.99 20.38 -20.92
N GLY A 249 59.00 20.30 -22.26
CA GLY A 249 60.21 20.17 -23.08
C GLY A 249 60.25 21.27 -24.15
N PRO A 250 61.42 21.66 -24.68
CA PRO A 250 61.53 22.82 -25.55
C PRO A 250 61.26 22.47 -27.02
N GLY A 251 60.23 23.08 -27.64
CA GLY A 251 59.90 22.94 -29.06
C GLY A 251 58.60 23.68 -29.42
N PRO A 252 58.40 24.14 -30.67
CA PRO A 252 57.55 25.30 -30.96
C PRO A 252 56.05 25.00 -30.98
N SER A 253 55.31 25.82 -30.24
CA SER A 253 53.87 26.14 -30.29
C SER A 253 52.90 25.09 -30.87
N THR A 254 52.31 24.28 -29.99
CA THR A 254 51.03 23.60 -30.25
C THR A 254 49.89 24.53 -29.83
N ALA A 255 49.05 24.96 -30.78
CA ALA A 255 47.85 25.72 -30.48
C ALA A 255 46.79 24.79 -29.85
N PHE A 256 46.35 25.10 -28.62
CA PHE A 256 45.25 24.39 -27.95
C PHE A 256 43.96 25.17 -28.13
N THR A 257 43.01 24.61 -28.89
CA THR A 257 41.65 25.16 -28.97
C THR A 257 40.86 24.69 -27.75
N LEU A 258 40.69 25.55 -26.75
CA LEU A 258 39.72 25.34 -25.68
C LEU A 258 38.31 25.49 -26.26
N LYS A 259 37.57 24.39 -26.39
CA LYS A 259 36.12 24.44 -26.59
C LYS A 259 35.49 24.95 -25.28
N PRO A 260 34.79 26.09 -25.25
CA PRO A 260 33.99 26.43 -24.08
C PRO A 260 32.92 25.36 -23.93
N LEU A 261 32.90 24.66 -22.78
CA LEU A 261 31.70 23.97 -22.34
C LEU A 261 30.68 25.08 -22.10
N GLY A 262 29.73 25.23 -23.02
CA GLY A 262 28.60 26.14 -22.84
C GLY A 262 27.91 25.86 -21.50
N PRO A 263 27.20 26.85 -20.92
CA PRO A 263 26.55 26.67 -19.63
C PRO A 263 25.60 25.48 -19.71
N LYS A 264 25.92 24.37 -19.04
CA LYS A 264 24.94 23.33 -18.74
C LYS A 264 23.95 23.97 -17.77
N ILE A 265 22.82 24.44 -18.28
CA ILE A 265 21.71 24.87 -17.44
C ILE A 265 21.21 23.60 -16.75
N LEU A 266 21.61 23.42 -15.49
CA LEU A 266 21.06 22.37 -14.64
C LEU A 266 19.64 22.82 -14.27
N VAL A 267 18.64 22.26 -14.95
CA VAL A 267 17.24 22.45 -14.57
C VAL A 267 16.97 21.51 -13.40
N PHE A 268 16.80 22.07 -12.22
CA PHE A 268 16.36 21.32 -11.05
C PHE A 268 14.85 21.11 -11.12
N TYR A 269 14.38 19.94 -10.71
CA TYR A 269 12.95 19.63 -10.62
C TYR A 269 12.56 19.39 -9.16
N THR A 270 11.45 19.98 -8.75
CA THR A 270 10.82 19.70 -7.47
C THR A 270 9.73 18.64 -7.67
N PRO A 271 9.81 17.49 -6.98
CA PRO A 271 8.80 16.44 -7.05
C PRO A 271 7.55 16.78 -6.22
N TYR A 272 6.37 16.51 -6.76
CA TYR A 272 5.07 16.61 -6.08
C TYR A 272 4.24 15.35 -6.34
N THR A 273 3.84 14.63 -5.29
CA THR A 273 2.93 13.48 -5.42
C THR A 273 1.56 13.95 -5.90
N LEU A 274 1.01 13.31 -6.92
CA LEU A 274 -0.31 13.63 -7.47
C LEU A 274 -1.42 12.94 -6.68
N ALA A 275 -2.58 13.58 -6.54
CA ALA A 275 -3.79 12.90 -6.12
C ALA A 275 -4.36 12.04 -7.27
N PRO A 276 -5.22 11.05 -7.00
CA PRO A 276 -5.77 10.18 -8.04
C PRO A 276 -6.40 10.90 -9.23
N GLU A 277 -7.25 11.89 -8.97
CA GLU A 277 -7.93 12.69 -9.99
C GLU A 277 -6.93 13.52 -10.83
N ASP A 278 -5.94 14.14 -10.17
CA ASP A 278 -4.90 14.94 -10.83
C ASP A 278 -3.99 14.08 -11.71
N PHE A 279 -3.75 12.82 -11.33
CA PHE A 279 -3.01 11.88 -12.15
C PHE A 279 -3.77 11.52 -13.42
N VAL A 280 -5.07 11.23 -13.33
CA VAL A 280 -5.91 11.00 -14.52
C VAL A 280 -5.92 12.24 -15.42
N ALA A 281 -6.05 13.44 -14.84
CA ALA A 281 -5.98 14.68 -15.60
C ALA A 281 -4.60 14.97 -16.22
N ALA A 282 -3.53 14.37 -15.69
CA ALA A 282 -2.19 14.49 -16.24
C ALA A 282 -1.94 13.56 -17.44
N ILE A 283 -2.69 12.46 -17.54
CA ILE A 283 -2.60 11.52 -18.67
C ILE A 283 -3.11 12.20 -19.95
N GLY A 284 -2.37 12.05 -21.05
CA GLY A 284 -2.61 12.75 -22.30
C GLY A 284 -2.07 14.18 -22.36
N ASN A 285 -1.52 14.72 -21.26
CA ASN A 285 -0.96 16.07 -21.22
C ASN A 285 0.56 16.06 -21.39
N GLY A 286 1.03 16.25 -22.63
CA GLY A 286 2.46 16.28 -22.96
C GLY A 286 3.26 17.43 -22.33
N ALA A 287 2.63 18.44 -21.73
CA ALA A 287 3.35 19.49 -21.00
C ALA A 287 3.80 19.03 -19.60
N LEU A 288 3.19 17.97 -19.06
CA LEU A 288 3.48 17.48 -17.72
C LEU A 288 4.52 16.37 -17.75
N ARG A 289 5.53 16.48 -16.90
CA ARG A 289 6.53 15.43 -16.66
C ARG A 289 6.19 14.67 -15.39
N LEU A 290 6.19 13.35 -15.51
CA LEU A 290 5.89 12.42 -14.44
C LEU A 290 7.11 11.55 -14.17
N ARG A 291 7.40 11.33 -12.89
CA ARG A 291 8.35 10.32 -12.42
C ARG A 291 7.54 9.19 -11.80
N LEU A 292 7.63 8.01 -12.39
CA LEU A 292 6.85 6.85 -12.00
C LEU A 292 7.76 5.73 -11.52
N LYS A 293 7.36 5.07 -10.43
CA LYS A 293 7.94 3.82 -9.97
C LYS A 293 7.16 2.67 -10.60
N LEU A 294 7.84 1.87 -11.41
CA LEU A 294 7.23 0.90 -12.31
C LEU A 294 7.81 -0.49 -12.11
N ARG A 295 6.95 -1.50 -12.18
CA ARG A 295 7.31 -2.93 -12.21
C ARG A 295 6.99 -3.52 -13.56
N ASP A 296 7.94 -4.25 -14.13
CA ASP A 296 7.74 -4.97 -15.40
C ASP A 296 7.16 -6.38 -15.19
N ARG A 297 6.87 -7.06 -16.31
CA ARG A 297 6.31 -8.43 -16.31
C ARG A 297 7.21 -9.48 -15.64
N ASP A 298 8.52 -9.22 -15.60
CA ASP A 298 9.52 -10.12 -15.01
C ASP A 298 9.70 -9.81 -13.52
N GLY A 299 8.93 -8.85 -13.00
CA GLY A 299 8.92 -8.43 -11.61
C GLY A 299 10.01 -7.44 -11.24
N ALA A 300 10.80 -6.95 -12.19
CA ALA A 300 11.85 -5.99 -11.94
C ALA A 300 11.26 -4.60 -11.69
N VAL A 301 11.77 -3.90 -10.67
CA VAL A 301 11.27 -2.61 -10.21
C VAL A 301 12.30 -1.51 -10.48
N GLY A 302 11.82 -0.36 -10.92
CA GLY A 302 12.66 0.78 -11.25
C GLY A 302 11.87 2.05 -11.50
N THR A 303 12.58 3.13 -11.80
CA THR A 303 12.01 4.46 -12.00
C THR A 303 12.17 4.92 -13.44
N ALA A 304 11.09 5.49 -13.99
CA ALA A 304 11.08 6.13 -15.31
C ALA A 304 10.58 7.58 -15.20
N THR A 305 11.11 8.47 -16.06
CA THR A 305 10.56 9.82 -16.24
C THR A 305 9.92 9.92 -17.62
N LEU A 306 8.63 10.24 -17.67
CA LEU A 306 7.77 10.20 -18.85
C LEU A 306 7.02 11.53 -18.99
N HIS A 307 6.49 11.83 -20.18
CA HIS A 307 5.47 12.85 -20.36
C HIS A 307 4.06 12.26 -20.17
N GLY A 308 3.07 13.09 -19.85
CA GLY A 308 1.70 12.63 -19.60
C GLY A 308 1.05 11.96 -20.82
N ASP A 309 1.41 12.37 -22.03
CA ASP A 309 0.95 11.79 -23.30
C ASP A 309 1.69 10.50 -23.71
N ASP A 310 2.78 10.15 -23.02
CA ASP A 310 3.51 8.89 -23.23
C ASP A 310 2.79 7.69 -22.62
N ILE A 311 1.73 7.89 -21.85
CA ILE A 311 1.08 6.84 -21.04
C ILE A 311 -0.44 6.82 -21.20
N ALA A 312 -1.03 5.65 -20.96
CA ALA A 312 -2.47 5.47 -20.75
C ALA A 312 -2.71 4.49 -19.61
N LEU A 313 -3.83 4.62 -18.89
CA LEU A 313 -4.24 3.60 -17.93
C LEU A 313 -4.65 2.31 -18.64
N GLU A 314 -4.29 1.18 -18.05
CA GLU A 314 -4.67 -0.14 -18.51
C GLU A 314 -5.36 -0.89 -17.37
N ALA A 315 -6.41 -1.66 -17.68
CA ALA A 315 -7.08 -2.49 -16.71
C ALA A 315 -6.15 -3.61 -16.20
N ALA A 316 -6.41 -4.10 -14.99
CA ALA A 316 -5.75 -5.31 -14.50
C ALA A 316 -6.06 -6.51 -15.41
N HIS A 317 -5.10 -7.41 -15.53
CA HIS A 317 -5.26 -8.71 -16.18
C HIS A 317 -5.72 -9.75 -15.15
N GLU A 318 -6.34 -10.85 -15.58
CA GLU A 318 -6.86 -11.88 -14.65
C GLU A 318 -5.76 -12.52 -13.80
N ASP A 319 -4.55 -12.62 -14.33
CA ASP A 319 -3.39 -13.22 -13.67
C ASP A 319 -2.58 -12.22 -12.81
N ASP A 320 -3.05 -10.97 -12.67
CA ASP A 320 -2.34 -9.95 -11.90
C ASP A 320 -2.31 -10.29 -10.41
N GLU A 321 -1.15 -10.03 -9.79
CA GLU A 321 -0.94 -10.28 -8.37
C GLU A 321 -1.90 -9.43 -7.52
N THR A 322 -2.64 -10.08 -6.61
CA THR A 322 -3.41 -9.37 -5.58
C THR A 322 -2.48 -8.91 -4.46
N VAL A 323 -2.39 -7.60 -4.30
CA VAL A 323 -1.57 -6.94 -3.29
C VAL A 323 -2.44 -6.45 -2.15
N ARG A 324 -1.87 -6.41 -0.95
CA ARG A 324 -2.61 -6.14 0.27
C ARG A 324 -1.81 -5.26 1.21
N GLU A 325 -2.50 -4.42 1.96
CA GLU A 325 -1.89 -3.62 3.02
C GLU A 325 -2.88 -3.35 4.15
N ILE A 326 -2.35 -3.15 5.36
CA ILE A 326 -3.10 -2.60 6.49
C ILE A 326 -2.92 -1.09 6.50
N ALA A 327 -4.03 -0.36 6.49
CA ALA A 327 -4.06 1.08 6.71
C ALA A 327 -4.83 1.39 8.00
N PHE A 328 -4.56 2.55 8.59
CA PHE A 328 -5.26 3.02 9.77
C PHE A 328 -6.08 4.26 9.42
N ILE A 329 -7.33 4.30 9.88
CA ILE A 329 -8.15 5.51 9.82
C ILE A 329 -7.48 6.58 10.68
N ALA A 330 -7.40 7.83 10.18
CA ALA A 330 -6.86 8.94 10.94
C ALA A 330 -7.61 9.10 12.27
N LYS A 331 -6.93 9.61 13.32
CA LYS A 331 -7.51 9.77 14.66
C LYS A 331 -8.38 11.05 14.81
N GLY A 332 -8.44 11.89 13.77
CA GLY A 332 -9.18 13.16 13.79
C GLY A 332 -10.70 12.98 13.76
N LEU A 333 -11.43 13.99 14.22
CA LEU A 333 -12.91 13.98 14.21
C LEU A 333 -13.49 13.95 12.79
N ASP A 334 -12.80 14.56 11.82
CA ASP A 334 -13.21 14.57 10.42
C ASP A 334 -12.64 13.37 9.63
N ALA A 335 -12.08 12.37 10.32
CA ALA A 335 -11.47 11.22 9.66
C ALA A 335 -12.49 10.34 8.93
N ILE A 336 -13.77 10.40 9.31
CA ILE A 336 -14.85 9.67 8.67
C ILE A 336 -15.95 10.67 8.37
N THR A 337 -16.30 10.81 7.10
CA THR A 337 -17.38 11.68 6.64
C THR A 337 -18.42 10.85 5.91
N HIS A 338 -19.68 11.02 6.29
CA HIS A 338 -20.82 10.37 5.63
C HIS A 338 -21.58 11.38 4.78
N THR A 339 -21.83 11.02 3.53
CA THR A 339 -22.90 11.62 2.72
C THR A 339 -24.11 10.70 2.73
N ARG A 340 -25.22 11.10 2.09
CA ARG A 340 -26.40 10.22 1.96
C ARG A 340 -26.08 8.90 1.26
N ASP A 341 -25.11 8.91 0.35
CA ASP A 341 -24.87 7.81 -0.57
C ASP A 341 -23.50 7.14 -0.37
N ARG A 342 -22.56 7.74 0.38
CA ARG A 342 -21.18 7.23 0.51
C ARG A 342 -20.53 7.57 1.85
N THR A 343 -19.62 6.70 2.30
CA THR A 343 -18.66 7.02 3.37
C THR A 343 -17.30 7.38 2.76
N THR A 344 -16.68 8.45 3.25
CA THR A 344 -15.29 8.82 2.94
C THR A 344 -14.45 8.70 4.19
N VAL A 345 -13.27 8.09 4.06
CA VAL A 345 -12.34 7.81 5.14
C VAL A 345 -11.01 8.49 4.84
N GLN A 346 -10.51 9.26 5.80
CA GLN A 346 -9.14 9.76 5.81
C GLN A 346 -8.25 8.76 6.54
N LEU A 347 -7.17 8.34 5.88
CA LEU A 347 -6.14 7.47 6.42
C LEU A 347 -5.08 8.29 7.15
N ALA A 348 -4.45 7.67 8.15
CA ALA A 348 -3.32 8.23 8.88
C ALA A 348 -2.08 8.39 7.97
N GLU A 349 -1.89 7.46 7.04
CA GLU A 349 -0.81 7.45 6.05
C GLU A 349 -1.37 7.16 4.66
N ALA A 350 -0.64 7.55 3.62
CA ALA A 350 -1.03 7.25 2.25
C ALA A 350 -0.89 5.75 1.99
N THR A 351 -1.76 5.17 1.18
CA THR A 351 -1.59 3.78 0.73
C THR A 351 -0.25 3.60 0.04
N ARG A 352 0.40 2.46 0.29
CA ARG A 352 1.67 2.09 -0.33
C ARG A 352 1.48 1.66 -1.78
N HIS A 353 0.32 1.06 -2.09
CA HIS A 353 0.01 0.61 -3.43
C HIS A 353 -0.93 1.57 -4.17
N VAL A 354 -0.85 1.50 -5.50
CA VAL A 354 -1.79 2.15 -6.42
C VAL A 354 -2.72 1.10 -6.97
N TYR A 355 -3.96 1.07 -6.50
CA TYR A 355 -4.89 0.00 -6.83
C TYR A 355 -5.77 0.32 -8.04
N VAL A 356 -6.11 -0.71 -8.82
CA VAL A 356 -7.23 -0.61 -9.76
C VAL A 356 -8.51 -0.46 -8.96
N ARG A 357 -9.25 0.63 -9.20
CA ARG A 357 -10.46 0.96 -8.43
C ARG A 357 -11.50 -0.18 -8.47
N LEU A 358 -11.79 -0.69 -9.67
CA LEU A 358 -12.69 -1.81 -9.83
C LEU A 358 -11.99 -3.10 -9.37
N GLY A 359 -12.53 -3.75 -8.34
CA GLY A 359 -11.95 -4.95 -7.73
C GLY A 359 -11.13 -4.69 -6.46
N THR A 360 -10.90 -3.43 -6.08
CA THR A 360 -10.35 -3.12 -4.75
C THR A 360 -11.40 -3.33 -3.69
N THR A 361 -11.03 -4.07 -2.64
CA THR A 361 -11.85 -4.35 -1.47
C THR A 361 -11.23 -3.72 -0.23
N VAL A 362 -12.09 -3.29 0.69
CA VAL A 362 -11.69 -2.75 1.99
C VAL A 362 -12.40 -3.55 3.07
N ASN A 363 -11.63 -4.21 3.92
CA ASN A 363 -12.13 -5.01 5.05
C ASN A 363 -11.89 -4.24 6.35
N ALA A 364 -12.95 -3.94 7.10
CA ALA A 364 -12.86 -3.24 8.39
C ALA A 364 -12.90 -4.19 9.61
N ASN A 365 -13.08 -5.49 9.39
CA ASN A 365 -13.06 -6.55 10.40
C ASN A 365 -11.64 -7.05 10.69
N VAL A 366 -10.67 -6.13 10.81
CA VAL A 366 -9.26 -6.46 11.06
C VAL A 366 -9.04 -6.66 12.55
N ALA A 367 -8.36 -7.75 12.91
CA ALA A 367 -7.99 -8.06 14.29
C ALA A 367 -6.48 -8.34 14.40
N PRO A 368 -5.82 -7.92 15.50
CA PRO A 368 -4.44 -8.27 15.75
C PRO A 368 -4.30 -9.78 16.00
N ALA A 369 -3.21 -10.36 15.54
CA ALA A 369 -2.86 -11.76 15.77
C ALA A 369 -1.41 -11.84 16.26
N THR A 370 -1.14 -12.77 17.18
CA THR A 370 0.20 -13.05 17.71
C THR A 370 0.46 -14.55 17.72
N HIS A 371 1.73 -14.95 17.58
CA HIS A 371 2.14 -16.35 17.52
C HIS A 371 1.90 -17.11 18.84
N GLY A 372 1.85 -18.45 18.76
CA GLY A 372 1.84 -19.36 19.90
C GLY A 372 0.54 -20.16 20.06
N GLU A 373 0.65 -21.42 20.43
CA GLU A 373 -0.46 -22.34 20.72
C GLU A 373 -0.85 -22.21 22.20
N THR A 374 -2.15 -22.04 22.51
CA THR A 374 -2.63 -21.95 23.90
C THR A 374 -2.58 -23.31 24.58
N VAL A 375 -1.97 -23.35 25.77
CA VAL A 375 -1.89 -24.51 26.66
C VAL A 375 -2.56 -24.17 27.99
N GLU A 376 -3.42 -25.07 28.46
CA GLU A 376 -3.96 -25.05 29.82
C GLU A 376 -3.42 -26.27 30.58
N ALA A 377 -2.86 -26.05 31.76
CA ALA A 377 -2.19 -27.09 32.53
C ALA A 377 -2.49 -26.97 34.03
N ILE A 378 -2.62 -28.12 34.69
CA ILE A 378 -2.58 -28.23 36.15
C ILE A 378 -1.12 -28.44 36.51
N LEU A 379 -0.54 -27.51 37.27
CA LEU A 379 0.86 -27.56 37.68
C LEU A 379 1.06 -28.49 38.88
N GLY A 380 0.08 -28.53 39.80
CA GLY A 380 0.09 -29.44 40.94
C GLY A 380 -0.73 -28.94 42.13
N ASP A 381 -0.34 -29.43 43.30
CA ASP A 381 -0.98 -29.19 44.60
C ASP A 381 -0.18 -28.16 45.38
N GLY A 382 -0.84 -27.10 45.85
CA GLY A 382 -0.24 -26.14 46.77
C GLY A 382 -0.21 -26.69 48.20
N ASP A 383 0.88 -26.40 48.92
CA ASP A 383 1.05 -26.77 50.34
C ASP A 383 1.41 -25.55 51.20
N GLY A 384 0.46 -25.04 51.99
CA GLY A 384 0.67 -23.85 52.83
C GLY A 384 1.75 -23.99 53.91
N SER A 385 2.22 -25.21 54.19
CA SER A 385 3.32 -25.43 55.13
C SER A 385 4.70 -25.21 54.48
N ARG A 386 4.79 -25.20 53.15
CA ARG A 386 6.05 -25.14 52.40
C ARG A 386 6.30 -23.76 51.79
N ALA A 387 7.48 -23.22 52.05
CA ALA A 387 8.01 -22.03 51.40
C ALA A 387 8.60 -22.34 50.02
N ASN A 388 8.72 -21.33 49.15
CA ASN A 388 9.47 -21.38 47.88
C ASN A 388 9.07 -22.57 46.98
N GLN A 389 7.78 -22.90 46.93
CA GLN A 389 7.28 -23.97 46.08
C GLN A 389 7.48 -23.61 44.61
N HIS A 390 7.90 -24.58 43.82
CA HIS A 390 8.20 -24.39 42.41
C HIS A 390 7.55 -25.46 41.55
N PHE A 391 7.12 -25.07 40.35
CA PHE A 391 6.43 -25.93 39.40
C PHE A 391 6.95 -25.67 37.99
N ARG A 392 7.24 -26.75 37.26
CA ARG A 392 7.70 -26.67 35.87
C ARG A 392 6.53 -26.63 34.91
N LEU A 393 6.60 -25.78 33.89
CA LEU A 393 5.69 -25.85 32.77
C LEU A 393 5.98 -27.12 31.96
N ALA A 394 4.92 -27.87 31.63
CA ALA A 394 5.05 -29.14 30.93
C ALA A 394 5.45 -29.01 29.44
N GLN A 395 5.22 -27.84 28.84
CA GLN A 395 5.52 -27.56 27.44
C GLN A 395 6.39 -26.31 27.34
N ALA A 396 7.37 -26.37 26.45
CA ALA A 396 8.34 -25.32 26.16
C ALA A 396 8.43 -25.12 24.64
N PRO A 397 8.94 -23.97 24.17
CA PRO A 397 9.26 -22.76 24.95
C PRO A 397 8.00 -21.96 25.32
N LEU A 398 8.03 -21.26 26.45
CA LEU A 398 7.01 -20.26 26.82
C LEU A 398 7.03 -19.10 25.80
N THR A 399 5.86 -18.75 25.26
CA THR A 399 5.73 -17.62 24.34
C THR A 399 5.77 -16.30 25.11
N TYR A 400 6.57 -15.37 24.58
CA TYR A 400 6.55 -13.95 24.95
C TYR A 400 5.98 -13.13 23.80
N VAL A 401 5.27 -12.04 24.11
CA VAL A 401 4.79 -11.06 23.14
C VAL A 401 5.47 -9.72 23.35
N SER A 402 5.58 -8.92 22.30
CA SER A 402 6.07 -7.54 22.44
C SER A 402 5.22 -6.76 23.43
N ALA A 403 5.87 -5.99 24.30
CA ALA A 403 5.23 -5.15 25.31
C ALA A 403 6.06 -3.90 25.60
N ALA A 404 5.43 -2.84 26.08
CA ALA A 404 6.09 -1.60 26.50
C ALA A 404 6.74 -1.74 27.90
N THR A 405 7.67 -2.69 28.02
CA THR A 405 8.48 -2.95 29.22
C THR A 405 9.96 -2.69 28.92
N PRO A 406 10.86 -2.60 29.92
CA PRO A 406 12.29 -2.40 29.67
C PRO A 406 12.92 -3.48 28.79
N SER A 407 12.47 -4.74 28.93
CA SER A 407 12.92 -5.85 28.09
C SER A 407 12.21 -5.95 26.73
N GLY A 408 11.18 -5.14 26.49
CA GLY A 408 10.37 -5.15 25.27
C GLY A 408 9.44 -6.34 25.09
N ARG A 409 9.29 -7.16 26.13
CA ARG A 409 8.50 -8.39 26.09
C ARG A 409 7.68 -8.61 27.36
N ALA A 410 6.56 -9.30 27.21
CA ALA A 410 5.73 -9.80 28.29
C ALA A 410 5.44 -11.30 28.09
N SER A 411 5.53 -12.05 29.17
CA SER A 411 5.16 -13.45 29.23
C SER A 411 3.66 -13.63 28.97
N THR A 412 3.30 -14.72 28.30
CA THR A 412 1.88 -15.10 28.10
C THR A 412 1.32 -15.93 29.25
N LEU A 413 2.14 -16.20 30.28
CA LEU A 413 1.80 -17.02 31.42
C LEU A 413 0.78 -16.32 32.33
N ALA A 414 -0.32 -17.01 32.60
CA ALA A 414 -1.28 -16.64 33.61
C ALA A 414 -1.44 -17.81 34.60
N VAL A 415 -1.12 -17.56 35.87
CA VAL A 415 -1.23 -18.56 36.94
C VAL A 415 -2.44 -18.24 37.82
N ARG A 416 -3.19 -19.28 38.17
CA ARG A 416 -4.26 -19.23 39.15
C ARG A 416 -4.07 -20.27 40.23
N VAL A 417 -4.31 -19.89 41.48
CA VAL A 417 -4.30 -20.81 42.62
C VAL A 417 -5.66 -20.76 43.29
N GLY A 418 -6.42 -21.86 43.24
CA GLY A 418 -7.80 -21.89 43.73
C GLY A 418 -8.68 -20.82 43.08
N ASP A 419 -8.59 -20.69 41.76
CA ASP A 419 -9.26 -19.69 40.91
C ASP A 419 -8.87 -18.21 41.14
N ILE A 420 -7.99 -17.93 42.09
CA ILE A 420 -7.43 -16.59 42.31
C ILE A 420 -6.22 -16.39 41.39
N ARG A 421 -6.18 -15.27 40.65
CA ARG A 421 -5.03 -14.89 39.81
C ARG A 421 -3.85 -14.49 40.69
N TRP A 422 -2.68 -15.02 40.33
CA TRP A 422 -1.39 -14.58 40.85
C TRP A 422 -0.69 -13.80 39.74
N GLU A 423 0.06 -12.75 40.10
CA GLU A 423 0.77 -11.90 39.15
C GLU A 423 2.24 -12.33 39.02
N GLU A 424 2.77 -12.28 37.81
CA GLU A 424 4.20 -12.49 37.55
C GLU A 424 4.97 -11.22 38.00
N ALA A 425 6.06 -11.40 38.73
CA ALA A 425 6.98 -10.37 39.16
C ALA A 425 8.41 -10.72 38.72
N ASP A 426 9.24 -9.69 38.47
CA ASP A 426 10.64 -9.89 38.07
C ASP A 426 11.47 -10.56 39.19
N THR A 427 11.11 -10.26 40.44
CA THR A 427 11.68 -10.87 41.63
C THR A 427 10.63 -10.91 42.74
N LEU A 428 10.72 -11.91 43.61
CA LEU A 428 9.94 -11.98 44.85
C LEU A 428 10.49 -11.05 45.94
N TYR A 429 11.72 -10.55 45.79
CA TYR A 429 12.34 -9.67 46.77
C TYR A 429 11.48 -8.42 47.01
N ASP A 430 11.30 -8.05 48.28
CA ASP A 430 10.45 -6.93 48.74
C ASP A 430 8.94 -7.07 48.42
N ALA A 431 8.50 -8.21 47.87
CA ALA A 431 7.08 -8.47 47.71
C ALA A 431 6.41 -8.66 49.08
N ALA A 432 5.26 -8.02 49.30
CA ALA A 432 4.55 -8.17 50.57
C ALA A 432 4.22 -9.65 50.89
N ALA A 433 4.33 -10.04 52.17
CA ALA A 433 4.11 -11.41 52.65
C ALA A 433 2.77 -12.06 52.25
N HIS A 434 1.76 -11.26 51.88
CA HIS A 434 0.44 -11.71 51.45
C HIS A 434 0.17 -11.44 49.96
N ALA A 435 1.16 -10.95 49.21
CA ALA A 435 1.03 -10.69 47.79
C ALA A 435 0.96 -11.99 47.01
N HIS A 436 -0.08 -12.16 46.20
CA HIS A 436 -0.23 -13.28 45.28
C HIS A 436 0.66 -13.07 44.05
N VAL A 437 1.96 -13.25 44.24
CA VAL A 437 2.98 -13.09 43.19
C VAL A 437 3.81 -14.34 43.02
N PHE A 438 4.32 -14.53 41.81
CA PHE A 438 5.30 -15.55 41.48
C PHE A 438 6.38 -14.94 40.60
N ASP A 439 7.57 -15.54 40.59
CA ASP A 439 8.58 -15.26 39.57
C ASP A 439 8.82 -16.50 38.70
N THR A 440 9.54 -16.28 37.60
CA THR A 440 9.87 -17.34 36.65
C THR A 440 11.37 -17.43 36.43
N ALA A 441 11.84 -18.66 36.20
CA ALA A 441 13.21 -18.94 35.79
C ALA A 441 13.19 -19.89 34.60
N GLN A 442 14.08 -19.70 33.64
CA GLN A 442 14.22 -20.54 32.46
C GLN A 442 15.58 -21.25 32.48
N ASP A 443 15.61 -22.53 32.09
CA ASP A 443 16.84 -23.29 31.93
C ASP A 443 17.33 -23.33 30.47
N ASP A 444 18.50 -23.94 30.24
CA ASP A 444 19.12 -24.09 28.91
C ASP A 444 18.26 -24.91 27.93
N ALA A 445 17.29 -25.68 28.42
CA ALA A 445 16.33 -26.43 27.61
C ALA A 445 15.04 -25.62 27.33
N ALA A 446 15.05 -24.33 27.64
CA ALA A 446 13.94 -23.39 27.54
C ALA A 446 12.72 -23.75 28.42
N ILE A 447 12.88 -24.61 29.42
CA ILE A 447 11.81 -25.00 30.34
C ILE A 447 11.66 -23.93 31.41
N THR A 448 10.45 -23.36 31.51
CA THR A 448 10.13 -22.37 32.53
C THR A 448 9.69 -23.04 33.83
N THR A 449 10.27 -22.59 34.94
CA THR A 449 9.89 -22.94 36.31
C THR A 449 9.25 -21.72 36.97
N VAL A 450 8.04 -21.89 37.50
CA VAL A 450 7.33 -20.89 38.30
C VAL A 450 7.69 -21.10 39.76
N ARG A 451 8.04 -20.04 40.49
CA ARG A 451 8.35 -20.10 41.92
C ARG A 451 7.50 -19.09 42.70
N PHE A 452 6.98 -19.56 43.83
CA PHE A 452 6.09 -18.81 44.72
C PHE A 452 6.80 -18.35 46.00
N GLY A 453 6.17 -17.41 46.71
CA GLY A 453 6.72 -16.80 47.92
C GLY A 453 6.92 -17.75 49.11
N ASP A 454 7.64 -17.25 50.10
CA ASP A 454 7.98 -17.96 51.34
C ASP A 454 7.15 -17.49 52.55
N GLY A 455 6.21 -16.56 52.35
CA GLY A 455 5.39 -15.95 53.39
C GLY A 455 6.06 -14.76 54.10
N VAL A 456 7.26 -14.38 53.69
CA VAL A 456 7.92 -13.11 54.03
C VAL A 456 8.00 -12.25 52.78
N GLU A 457 8.56 -12.82 51.72
CA GLU A 457 8.69 -12.25 50.38
C GLU A 457 7.69 -12.99 49.45
N GLY A 458 6.50 -12.41 49.32
CA GLY A 458 5.36 -13.00 48.62
C GLY A 458 4.60 -14.07 49.43
N ALA A 459 3.36 -14.32 49.04
CA ALA A 459 2.48 -15.28 49.70
C ALA A 459 2.91 -16.73 49.47
N ARG A 460 2.73 -17.57 50.50
CA ARG A 460 2.74 -19.04 50.33
C ARG A 460 1.47 -19.50 49.63
N LEU A 461 1.57 -20.61 48.91
CA LEU A 461 0.41 -21.24 48.29
C LEU A 461 -0.58 -21.74 49.36
N PRO A 462 -1.89 -21.50 49.22
CA PRO A 462 -2.89 -22.20 50.01
C PRO A 462 -2.84 -23.71 49.73
N GLY A 463 -3.10 -24.50 50.78
CA GLY A 463 -3.27 -25.94 50.69
C GLY A 463 -4.43 -26.33 49.77
N GLY A 464 -4.22 -27.24 48.82
CA GLY A 464 -5.29 -27.74 47.96
C GLY A 464 -4.82 -28.78 46.95
N SER A 465 -5.77 -29.51 46.37
CA SER A 465 -5.49 -30.50 45.31
C SER A 465 -5.78 -29.92 43.94
N SER A 466 -4.84 -30.08 43.01
CA SER A 466 -4.89 -29.60 41.62
C SER A 466 -5.31 -28.13 41.52
N ASN A 467 -4.90 -27.36 42.54
CA ASN A 467 -5.34 -25.98 42.74
C ASN A 467 -4.41 -24.99 42.05
N VAL A 468 -3.16 -25.37 41.72
CA VAL A 468 -2.23 -24.54 40.95
C VAL A 468 -2.43 -24.84 39.46
N ARG A 469 -2.92 -23.85 38.71
CA ARG A 469 -3.25 -23.95 37.29
C ARG A 469 -2.56 -22.85 36.51
N ALA A 470 -2.12 -23.18 35.30
CA ALA A 470 -1.50 -22.23 34.39
C ALA A 470 -2.21 -22.25 33.03
N ARG A 471 -2.34 -21.07 32.43
CA ARG A 471 -2.68 -20.88 31.03
C ARG A 471 -1.57 -20.07 30.40
N TYR A 472 -0.95 -20.58 29.35
CA TYR A 472 0.16 -19.93 28.67
C TYR A 472 0.14 -20.28 27.18
N ARG A 473 1.05 -19.71 26.40
CA ARG A 473 1.28 -20.16 25.03
C ARG A 473 2.64 -20.82 24.88
N LYS A 474 2.72 -21.79 23.98
CA LYS A 474 3.98 -22.39 23.54
C LYS A 474 4.28 -22.01 22.09
N GLY A 475 5.56 -21.89 21.78
CA GLY A 475 6.06 -21.47 20.48
C GLY A 475 6.67 -20.07 20.53
N LEU A 476 7.81 -19.92 19.90
CA LEU A 476 8.61 -18.70 19.88
C LEU A 476 9.34 -18.66 18.54
N GLY A 477 9.96 -17.53 18.22
CA GLY A 477 10.96 -17.51 17.16
C GLY A 477 10.49 -16.96 15.84
N VAL A 478 11.43 -17.00 14.90
CA VAL A 478 11.23 -16.61 13.51
C VAL A 478 10.22 -17.52 12.79
N ALA A 479 9.94 -18.70 13.36
CA ALA A 479 8.87 -19.58 12.89
C ALA A 479 7.47 -18.92 12.92
N GLY A 480 7.29 -17.88 13.75
CA GLY A 480 6.09 -17.04 13.75
C GLY A 480 6.01 -16.03 12.59
N ASN A 481 7.12 -15.74 11.91
CA ASN A 481 7.20 -14.78 10.81
C ASN A 481 6.75 -15.44 9.49
N VAL A 482 5.44 -15.57 9.33
CA VAL A 482 4.84 -16.12 8.09
C VAL A 482 4.57 -15.03 7.07
N ALA A 483 4.71 -15.35 5.78
CA ALA A 483 4.41 -14.43 4.68
C ALA A 483 2.93 -14.00 4.67
N ALA A 484 2.62 -12.92 3.96
CA ALA A 484 1.25 -12.49 3.69
C ALA A 484 0.42 -13.63 3.07
N GLY A 485 -0.85 -13.71 3.44
CA GLY A 485 -1.80 -14.72 2.91
C GLY A 485 -1.53 -16.17 3.35
N LYS A 486 -0.70 -16.41 4.36
CA LYS A 486 -0.41 -17.77 4.88
C LYS A 486 -1.32 -18.19 6.03
N LEU A 487 -1.87 -17.25 6.79
CA LEU A 487 -2.78 -17.50 7.91
C LEU A 487 -4.22 -17.64 7.43
N THR A 488 -4.56 -18.77 6.81
CA THR A 488 -5.87 -18.98 6.14
C THR A 488 -6.84 -19.90 6.87
N THR A 489 -6.40 -20.53 7.95
CA THR A 489 -7.20 -21.56 8.65
C THR A 489 -7.99 -20.96 9.81
N LEU A 490 -9.31 -21.04 9.73
CA LEU A 490 -10.23 -20.73 10.82
C LEU A 490 -10.35 -21.91 11.79
N LEU A 491 -9.79 -21.79 13.00
CA LEU A 491 -9.94 -22.79 14.07
C LEU A 491 -11.37 -22.85 14.61
N SER A 492 -12.04 -21.70 14.64
CA SER A 492 -13.47 -21.55 14.93
C SER A 492 -14.13 -20.80 13.78
N ARG A 493 -15.41 -21.05 13.51
CA ARG A 493 -16.18 -20.38 12.45
C ARG A 493 -17.29 -19.51 13.06
N PRO A 494 -17.01 -18.26 13.44
CA PRO A 494 -18.04 -17.31 13.85
C PRO A 494 -19.08 -17.13 12.74
N LEU A 495 -20.31 -16.80 13.12
CA LEU A 495 -21.38 -16.53 12.14
C LEU A 495 -20.97 -15.33 11.25
N GLY A 496 -21.12 -15.49 9.93
CA GLY A 496 -20.82 -14.44 8.96
C GLY A 496 -19.35 -14.36 8.53
N VAL A 497 -18.46 -15.18 9.08
CA VAL A 497 -17.04 -15.23 8.67
C VAL A 497 -16.81 -16.46 7.78
N SER A 498 -16.53 -16.22 6.50
CA SER A 498 -16.25 -17.29 5.52
C SER A 498 -14.77 -17.62 5.36
N GLU A 499 -13.90 -16.63 5.57
CA GLU A 499 -12.46 -16.73 5.31
C GLU A 499 -11.69 -15.88 6.33
N VAL A 500 -10.45 -16.27 6.58
CA VAL A 500 -9.45 -15.47 7.29
C VAL A 500 -8.18 -15.44 6.44
N LEU A 501 -7.47 -14.33 6.47
CA LEU A 501 -6.14 -14.20 5.90
C LEU A 501 -5.38 -13.12 6.66
N ASN A 502 -4.04 -13.17 6.62
CA ASN A 502 -3.20 -12.06 7.05
C ASN A 502 -2.84 -11.19 5.83
N PRO A 503 -3.31 -9.93 5.75
CA PRO A 503 -3.03 -9.06 4.60
C PRO A 503 -1.53 -8.78 4.43
N GLU A 504 -0.80 -8.72 5.54
CA GLU A 504 0.64 -8.49 5.59
C GLU A 504 1.36 -9.67 6.23
N ALA A 505 2.68 -9.76 6.00
CA ALA A 505 3.52 -10.75 6.66
C ALA A 505 3.51 -10.52 8.18
N ALA A 506 3.49 -11.61 8.95
CA ALA A 506 3.73 -11.54 10.38
C ALA A 506 5.21 -11.20 10.62
N THR A 507 5.46 -10.31 11.58
CA THR A 507 6.79 -9.79 11.90
C THR A 507 7.02 -9.77 13.41
N GLY A 508 8.26 -9.49 13.83
CA GLY A 508 8.64 -9.37 15.24
C GLY A 508 8.94 -10.68 15.95
N GLY A 509 8.86 -11.83 15.26
CA GLY A 509 9.34 -13.09 15.78
C GLY A 509 10.87 -13.10 15.88
N GLU A 510 11.38 -13.44 17.07
CA GLU A 510 12.80 -13.54 17.39
C GLU A 510 13.05 -14.86 18.13
N ASP A 511 14.08 -15.59 17.71
CA ASP A 511 14.48 -16.84 18.36
C ASP A 511 15.01 -16.59 19.78
N ALA A 512 15.12 -17.66 20.56
CA ALA A 512 15.74 -17.55 21.88
C ALA A 512 17.17 -17.00 21.75
N GLU A 513 17.50 -16.04 22.62
CA GLU A 513 18.82 -15.42 22.62
C GLU A 513 19.91 -16.48 22.81
N THR A 514 20.96 -16.41 21.98
CA THR A 514 22.10 -17.33 22.11
C THR A 514 22.99 -16.91 23.26
N LEU A 515 23.78 -17.84 23.80
CA LEU A 515 24.72 -17.54 24.89
C LEU A 515 25.70 -16.40 24.54
N ASP A 516 26.15 -16.32 23.28
CA ASP A 516 27.05 -15.26 22.84
C ASP A 516 26.35 -13.90 22.76
N LYS A 517 25.12 -13.84 22.22
CA LYS A 517 24.31 -12.60 22.25
C LYS A 517 24.03 -12.18 23.71
N ALA A 518 23.69 -13.12 24.58
CA ALA A 518 23.44 -12.84 25.99
C ALA A 518 24.67 -12.26 26.71
N ARG A 519 25.89 -12.68 26.37
CA ARG A 519 27.13 -12.08 26.92
C ARG A 519 27.29 -10.61 26.54
N ASP A 520 26.88 -10.25 25.32
CA ASP A 520 26.95 -8.87 24.83
C ASP A 520 25.81 -8.01 25.39
N ASN A 521 24.61 -8.57 25.57
CA ASN A 521 23.41 -7.83 25.93
C ASN A 521 23.13 -7.79 27.45
N ALA A 522 23.47 -8.83 28.21
CA ALA A 522 23.21 -8.87 29.66
C ALA A 522 23.83 -7.69 30.45
N PRO A 523 25.01 -7.15 30.10
CA PRO A 523 25.52 -5.96 30.77
C PRO A 523 24.67 -4.70 30.57
N LEU A 524 23.94 -4.58 29.45
CA LEU A 524 23.19 -3.37 29.09
C LEU A 524 22.04 -3.09 30.06
N THR A 525 21.38 -4.13 30.57
CA THR A 525 20.28 -3.97 31.55
C THR A 525 20.81 -3.45 32.89
N VAL A 526 22.01 -3.86 33.29
CA VAL A 526 22.68 -3.38 34.50
C VAL A 526 23.22 -1.96 34.33
N LEU A 527 23.71 -1.61 33.14
CA LEU A 527 24.20 -0.25 32.83
C LEU A 527 23.08 0.79 32.83
N THR A 528 21.90 0.40 32.37
CA THR A 528 20.72 1.28 32.28
C THR A 528 19.87 1.26 33.55
N LEU A 529 19.91 0.18 34.35
CA LEU A 529 18.99 -0.05 35.48
C LEU A 529 17.53 0.20 35.07
N ASP A 530 17.18 -0.36 33.90
CA ASP A 530 15.88 -0.27 33.25
C ASP A 530 15.40 1.15 32.94
N ARG A 531 16.32 2.14 32.85
CA ARG A 531 16.00 3.54 32.59
C ARG A 531 16.93 4.19 31.57
N ALA A 532 16.38 5.11 30.78
CA ALA A 532 17.12 5.85 29.75
C ALA A 532 17.32 7.33 30.14
N VAL A 533 18.50 7.69 30.65
CA VAL A 533 18.80 9.06 31.11
C VAL A 533 19.87 9.74 30.25
N SER A 534 21.02 9.09 30.11
CA SER A 534 22.12 9.52 29.26
C SER A 534 21.90 9.11 27.80
N ILE A 535 22.61 9.75 26.86
CA ILE A 535 22.47 9.37 25.45
C ILE A 535 22.94 7.95 25.17
N THR A 536 23.93 7.48 25.93
CA THR A 536 24.37 6.08 25.89
C THR A 536 23.27 5.17 26.40
N ASP A 537 22.58 5.56 27.48
CA ASP A 537 21.46 4.77 28.03
C ASP A 537 20.32 4.63 27.02
N TYR A 538 20.00 5.68 26.24
CA TYR A 538 19.00 5.59 25.18
C TYR A 538 19.39 4.56 24.09
N ALA A 539 20.67 4.49 23.75
CA ALA A 539 21.16 3.49 22.78
C ALA A 539 21.16 2.08 23.39
N ASP A 540 21.64 1.93 24.62
CA ASP A 540 21.75 0.65 25.31
C ASP A 540 20.38 0.07 25.67
N PHE A 541 19.44 0.91 26.12
CA PHE A 541 18.05 0.53 26.37
C PHE A 541 17.38 0.06 25.08
N ALA A 542 17.51 0.82 24.00
CA ALA A 542 16.94 0.42 22.71
C ALA A 542 17.55 -0.88 22.18
N ARG A 543 18.84 -1.12 22.42
CA ARG A 543 19.52 -2.37 22.05
C ARG A 543 19.12 -3.56 22.93
N ALA A 544 18.83 -3.35 24.21
CA ALA A 544 18.37 -4.40 25.12
C ALA A 544 16.89 -4.79 24.90
N PHE A 545 16.16 -4.01 24.09
CA PHE A 545 14.76 -4.23 23.79
C PHE A 545 14.56 -5.37 22.80
N ALA A 546 13.68 -6.33 23.12
CA ALA A 546 13.39 -7.47 22.26
C ALA A 546 12.98 -7.04 20.83
N GLY A 547 13.60 -7.66 19.83
CA GLY A 547 13.41 -7.35 18.41
C GLY A 547 14.37 -6.29 17.84
N ILE A 548 15.32 -5.75 18.62
CA ILE A 548 16.32 -4.76 18.19
C ILE A 548 17.74 -5.32 18.35
N ASP A 549 18.50 -5.45 17.27
CA ASP A 549 19.88 -5.96 17.32
C ASP A 549 20.94 -4.83 17.45
N LYS A 550 20.65 -3.64 16.90
CA LYS A 550 21.57 -2.50 16.94
C LYS A 550 20.81 -1.19 17.15
N ALA A 551 21.38 -0.31 17.97
CA ALA A 551 20.88 1.03 18.18
C ALA A 551 22.02 2.05 18.27
N HIS A 552 21.75 3.30 17.86
CA HIS A 552 22.64 4.43 18.06
C HIS A 552 21.81 5.69 18.32
N ALA A 553 22.15 6.44 19.36
CA ALA A 553 21.42 7.63 19.76
C ALA A 553 22.30 8.89 19.71
N LEU A 554 21.70 10.04 19.38
CA LEU A 554 22.28 11.36 19.55
C LEU A 554 21.26 12.39 20.04
N TRP A 555 21.77 13.45 20.66
CA TRP A 555 20.97 14.63 20.97
C TRP A 555 20.66 15.42 19.70
N ILE A 556 19.41 15.87 19.59
CA ILE A 556 18.94 16.79 18.55
C ILE A 556 18.29 18.03 19.16
N PRO A 557 18.30 19.18 18.48
CA PRO A 557 17.47 20.32 18.87
C PRO A 557 15.98 20.00 18.75
N ALA A 558 15.18 20.43 19.72
CA ALA A 558 13.72 20.30 19.70
C ALA A 558 13.08 21.59 20.26
N GLY A 559 13.02 22.63 19.43
CA GLY A 559 12.58 23.95 19.85
C GLY A 559 13.53 24.54 20.91
N PRO A 560 13.03 25.04 22.07
CA PRO A 560 13.89 25.51 23.15
C PRO A 560 14.52 24.36 23.97
N ALA A 561 14.11 23.12 23.75
CA ALA A 561 14.58 21.93 24.45
C ALA A 561 15.49 21.06 23.56
N ARG A 562 15.96 19.95 24.11
CA ARG A 562 16.67 18.87 23.39
C ARG A 562 15.71 17.70 23.19
N GLY A 563 15.84 17.01 22.06
CA GLY A 563 15.25 15.72 21.78
C GLY A 563 16.31 14.65 21.59
N VAL A 564 15.89 13.40 21.47
CA VAL A 564 16.76 12.26 21.18
C VAL A 564 16.37 11.69 19.82
N PHE A 565 17.37 11.49 18.97
CA PHE A 565 17.21 10.75 17.72
C PHE A 565 17.91 9.41 17.86
N ILE A 566 17.22 8.32 17.56
CA ILE A 566 17.72 6.96 17.68
C ILE A 566 17.60 6.27 16.33
N THR A 567 18.72 5.79 15.81
CA THR A 567 18.76 4.84 14.70
C THR A 567 18.67 3.42 15.24
N ILE A 568 17.78 2.60 14.69
CA ILE A 568 17.57 1.21 15.07
C ILE A 568 17.72 0.26 13.88
N ALA A 569 18.13 -0.98 14.16
CA ALA A 569 18.02 -2.12 13.25
C ALA A 569 17.35 -3.28 14.00
N GLY A 570 16.35 -3.89 13.38
CA GLY A 570 15.68 -5.07 13.94
C GLY A 570 16.55 -6.33 13.83
N VAL A 571 15.95 -7.46 14.19
CA VAL A 571 16.57 -8.80 14.12
C VAL A 571 17.20 -9.04 12.74
N ASP A 572 18.47 -9.40 12.74
CA ASP A 572 19.29 -9.65 11.54
C ASP A 572 19.29 -8.51 10.51
N GLY A 573 19.04 -7.28 10.97
CA GLY A 573 19.01 -6.08 10.13
C GLY A 573 17.69 -5.86 9.41
N ALA A 574 16.64 -6.60 9.75
CA ALA A 574 15.30 -6.35 9.26
C ALA A 574 14.82 -4.94 9.65
N PRO A 575 14.08 -4.24 8.77
CA PRO A 575 13.44 -2.99 9.14
C PRO A 575 12.36 -3.25 10.20
N VAL A 576 12.23 -2.32 11.14
CA VAL A 576 11.15 -2.32 12.14
C VAL A 576 10.07 -1.34 11.65
N PRO A 577 8.92 -1.81 11.11
CA PRO A 577 7.90 -0.93 10.57
C PRO A 577 7.34 0.00 11.65
N THR A 578 7.05 1.26 11.31
CA THR A 578 6.51 2.26 12.24
C THR A 578 5.14 1.86 12.82
N THR A 579 4.41 1.02 12.11
CA THR A 579 3.10 0.45 12.50
C THR A 579 3.21 -0.85 13.29
N SER A 580 4.41 -1.42 13.44
CA SER A 580 4.61 -2.68 14.16
C SER A 580 4.55 -2.49 15.68
N ALA A 581 4.11 -3.53 16.39
CA ALA A 581 4.07 -3.53 17.85
C ALA A 581 5.46 -3.29 18.48
N THR A 582 6.52 -3.84 17.88
CA THR A 582 7.91 -3.61 18.35
C THR A 582 8.27 -2.13 18.31
N TYR A 583 7.98 -1.42 17.22
CA TYR A 583 8.27 0.01 17.10
C TYR A 583 7.47 0.83 18.11
N THR A 584 6.16 0.59 18.22
CA THR A 584 5.29 1.35 19.12
C THR A 584 5.65 1.11 20.58
N HIS A 585 5.86 -0.14 20.97
CA HIS A 585 6.22 -0.49 22.35
C HIS A 585 7.62 -0.02 22.73
N LEU A 586 8.58 0.01 21.81
CA LEU A 586 9.90 0.60 22.07
C LEU A 586 9.78 2.10 22.32
N LEU A 587 9.00 2.81 21.49
CA LEU A 587 8.77 4.25 21.68
C LEU A 587 8.07 4.53 23.02
N ASP A 588 7.04 3.73 23.35
CA ASP A 588 6.31 3.86 24.60
C ASP A 588 7.23 3.56 25.80
N ALA A 589 8.02 2.49 25.74
CA ALA A 589 8.97 2.14 26.80
C ALA A 589 10.06 3.21 27.00
N LEU A 590 10.64 3.74 25.92
CA LEU A 590 11.61 4.84 26.02
C LEU A 590 11.00 6.13 26.59
N THR A 591 9.70 6.33 26.40
CA THR A 591 8.98 7.49 26.94
C THR A 591 8.67 7.30 28.43
N GLU A 592 8.20 6.11 28.81
CA GLU A 592 7.82 5.74 30.19
C GLU A 592 9.04 5.61 31.11
N TYR A 593 10.09 4.92 30.64
CA TYR A 593 11.31 4.62 31.40
C TYR A 593 12.45 5.62 31.11
N GLY A 594 12.21 6.61 30.27
CA GLY A 594 13.12 7.73 30.00
C GLY A 594 12.70 9.03 30.67
N ASP A 595 13.03 10.16 30.05
CA ASP A 595 12.50 11.47 30.44
C ASP A 595 11.26 11.80 29.58
N PRO A 596 10.03 11.80 30.16
CA PRO A 596 8.81 12.02 29.40
C PRO A 596 8.71 13.38 28.70
N LEU A 597 9.56 14.36 29.09
CA LEU A 597 9.59 15.69 28.49
C LEU A 597 10.57 15.77 27.30
N VAL A 598 11.37 14.73 27.07
CA VAL A 598 12.32 14.67 25.96
C VAL A 598 11.66 14.03 24.75
N PRO A 599 11.44 14.76 23.64
CA PRO A 599 10.86 14.18 22.44
C PRO A 599 11.82 13.18 21.81
N ILE A 600 11.31 11.98 21.54
CA ILE A 600 12.06 10.88 20.92
C ILE A 600 11.68 10.77 19.43
N ARG A 601 12.69 10.49 18.60
CA ARG A 601 12.55 10.19 17.18
C ARG A 601 13.29 8.89 16.88
N LEU A 602 12.55 7.86 16.50
CA LEU A 602 13.14 6.60 16.03
C LEU A 602 13.20 6.60 14.51
N ALA A 603 14.26 6.03 13.95
CA ALA A 603 14.41 5.82 12.52
C ALA A 603 15.12 4.49 12.25
N ASN A 604 14.68 3.76 11.22
CA ASN A 604 15.44 2.63 10.72
C ASN A 604 16.77 3.11 10.13
N TYR A 605 17.81 2.30 10.27
CA TYR A 605 19.10 2.57 9.66
C TYR A 605 19.02 2.64 8.13
N ILE A 606 20.02 3.29 7.53
CA ILE A 606 20.20 3.32 6.08
C ILE A 606 21.05 2.11 5.70
N ASP A 607 20.47 1.17 4.97
CA ASP A 607 21.20 0.04 4.42
C ASP A 607 22.13 0.51 3.28
N ALA A 608 23.44 0.47 3.53
CA ALA A 608 24.46 0.80 2.56
C ALA A 608 25.25 -0.45 2.20
N ARG A 609 25.36 -0.75 0.91
CA ARG A 609 26.10 -1.92 0.42
C ARG A 609 27.36 -1.52 -0.32
N PHE A 610 28.42 -2.32 -0.22
CA PHE A 610 29.63 -2.17 -1.02
C PHE A 610 29.97 -3.43 -1.82
N ARG A 611 30.80 -3.26 -2.84
CA ARG A 611 31.32 -4.30 -3.70
C ARG A 611 32.85 -4.22 -3.76
N THR A 612 33.47 -5.36 -4.00
CA THR A 612 34.94 -5.48 -4.06
C THR A 612 35.38 -6.41 -5.18
N ARG A 613 36.54 -6.09 -5.80
CA ARG A 613 37.25 -6.98 -6.72
C ARG A 613 38.60 -7.33 -6.12
N ILE A 614 38.89 -8.62 -6.05
CA ILE A 614 40.09 -9.15 -5.39
C ILE A 614 40.76 -10.15 -6.33
N ALA A 615 42.03 -9.92 -6.63
CA ALA A 615 42.90 -10.91 -7.25
C ALA A 615 43.61 -11.70 -6.14
N VAL A 616 43.66 -13.02 -6.24
CA VAL A 616 44.26 -13.90 -5.22
C VAL A 616 45.22 -14.91 -5.83
N LYS A 617 46.35 -15.14 -5.14
CA LYS A 617 47.29 -16.22 -5.44
C LYS A 617 47.06 -17.35 -4.47
N VAL A 618 46.67 -18.51 -5.00
CA VAL A 618 46.41 -19.71 -4.21
C VAL A 618 47.65 -20.59 -4.17
N ASP A 619 47.95 -21.17 -3.01
CA ASP A 619 49.00 -22.17 -2.84
C ASP A 619 48.67 -23.39 -3.71
N PRO A 620 49.58 -23.83 -4.61
CA PRO A 620 49.37 -25.03 -5.43
C PRO A 620 49.03 -26.31 -4.66
N ALA A 621 49.33 -26.38 -3.36
CA ALA A 621 48.95 -27.51 -2.51
C ALA A 621 47.44 -27.56 -2.16
N HIS A 622 46.70 -26.46 -2.38
CA HIS A 622 45.28 -26.35 -2.09
C HIS A 622 44.44 -26.32 -3.38
N ALA A 623 43.22 -26.85 -3.31
CA ALA A 623 42.28 -26.75 -4.43
C ALA A 623 41.75 -25.32 -4.57
N GLN A 624 41.90 -24.72 -5.76
CA GLN A 624 41.54 -23.32 -6.02
C GLN A 624 40.08 -23.01 -5.70
N GLU A 625 39.14 -23.84 -6.15
CA GLU A 625 37.70 -23.66 -5.91
C GLU A 625 37.37 -23.62 -4.41
N THR A 626 38.00 -24.48 -3.62
CA THR A 626 37.80 -24.52 -2.16
C THR A 626 38.31 -23.26 -1.48
N VAL A 627 39.49 -22.76 -1.87
CA VAL A 627 40.06 -21.53 -1.29
C VAL A 627 39.24 -20.31 -1.69
N LEU A 628 38.80 -20.21 -2.95
CA LEU A 628 37.94 -19.11 -3.41
C LEU A 628 36.59 -19.08 -2.67
N ALA A 629 35.95 -20.24 -2.51
CA ALA A 629 34.72 -20.35 -1.72
C ALA A 629 34.94 -19.99 -0.24
N ALA A 630 36.09 -20.36 0.33
CA ALA A 630 36.45 -20.00 1.70
C ALA A 630 36.70 -18.49 1.86
N ILE A 631 37.32 -17.83 0.88
CA ILE A 631 37.47 -16.36 0.85
C ILE A 631 36.10 -15.69 0.81
N GLU A 632 35.21 -16.13 -0.07
CA GLU A 632 33.86 -15.59 -0.17
C GLU A 632 33.09 -15.74 1.15
N ALA A 633 33.13 -16.93 1.76
CA ALA A 633 32.50 -17.17 3.06
C ALA A 633 33.09 -16.28 4.17
N ALA A 634 34.43 -16.13 4.23
CA ALA A 634 35.10 -15.31 5.22
C ALA A 634 34.74 -13.82 5.08
N LEU A 635 34.69 -13.30 3.85
CA LEU A 635 34.31 -11.92 3.57
C LEU A 635 32.83 -11.66 3.89
N ASN A 636 31.93 -12.55 3.49
CA ASN A 636 30.50 -12.44 3.83
C ASN A 636 30.29 -12.47 5.35
N ALA A 637 30.99 -13.35 6.08
CA ALA A 637 30.89 -13.41 7.54
C ALA A 637 31.46 -12.17 8.24
N HIS A 638 32.60 -11.64 7.77
CA HIS A 638 33.26 -10.47 8.39
C HIS A 638 32.54 -9.15 8.08
N PHE A 639 32.02 -9.00 6.86
CA PHE A 639 31.34 -7.78 6.40
C PHE A 639 29.81 -7.87 6.41
N GLY A 640 29.26 -8.93 7.02
CA GLY A 640 27.83 -9.11 7.25
C GLY A 640 27.28 -8.33 8.44
N PHE A 641 25.95 -8.28 8.55
CA PHE A 641 25.22 -7.50 9.58
C PHE A 641 25.71 -7.77 11.00
N ALA A 642 25.91 -9.04 11.37
CA ALA A 642 26.28 -9.44 12.72
C ALA A 642 27.54 -8.73 13.23
N ARG A 643 28.60 -8.64 12.40
CA ARG A 643 29.90 -8.06 12.78
C ARG A 643 30.03 -6.57 12.51
N ARG A 644 29.23 -6.00 11.61
CA ARG A 644 29.33 -4.59 11.23
C ARG A 644 28.62 -3.68 12.23
N ALA A 645 29.15 -2.50 12.47
CA ALA A 645 28.55 -1.47 13.33
C ALA A 645 28.11 -0.24 12.51
N PHE A 646 27.15 0.51 13.05
CA PHE A 646 26.73 1.79 12.46
C PHE A 646 27.91 2.74 12.33
N GLY A 647 28.02 3.43 11.19
CA GLY A 647 29.12 4.36 10.92
C GLY A 647 30.49 3.70 10.72
N GLN A 648 30.59 2.37 10.74
CA GLN A 648 31.86 1.69 10.55
C GLN A 648 32.34 1.81 9.10
N THR A 649 33.60 2.20 8.92
CA THR A 649 34.25 2.30 7.60
C THR A 649 34.66 0.92 7.07
N VAL A 650 34.91 0.80 5.77
CA VAL A 650 35.57 -0.36 5.14
C VAL A 650 36.80 0.13 4.39
N SER A 651 37.92 -0.58 4.50
CA SER A 651 39.14 -0.24 3.74
C SER A 651 39.66 -1.42 2.92
N ILE A 652 40.43 -1.11 1.88
CA ILE A 652 41.07 -2.15 1.05
C ILE A 652 42.00 -3.04 1.87
N ASP A 653 42.68 -2.49 2.88
CA ASP A 653 43.61 -3.23 3.75
C ASP A 653 42.85 -4.22 4.63
N GLU A 654 41.67 -3.84 5.13
CA GLU A 654 40.79 -4.72 5.90
C GLU A 654 40.28 -5.88 5.04
N VAL A 655 39.80 -5.59 3.83
CA VAL A 655 39.34 -6.62 2.88
C VAL A 655 40.48 -7.56 2.51
N ALA A 656 41.67 -7.03 2.22
CA ALA A 656 42.86 -7.82 1.92
C ALA A 656 43.27 -8.69 3.10
N ALA A 657 43.25 -8.16 4.33
CA ALA A 657 43.59 -8.92 5.53
C ALA A 657 42.64 -10.10 5.78
N VAL A 658 41.33 -9.92 5.58
CA VAL A 658 40.34 -11.01 5.71
C VAL A 658 40.59 -12.09 4.67
N ALA A 659 40.82 -11.71 3.40
CA ALA A 659 41.12 -12.68 2.35
C ALA A 659 42.46 -13.40 2.58
N GLN A 660 43.49 -12.68 3.02
CA GLN A 660 44.84 -13.21 3.28
C GLN A 660 44.87 -14.18 4.48
N ALA A 661 43.94 -14.05 5.43
CA ALA A 661 43.86 -14.93 6.59
C ALA A 661 43.27 -16.31 6.27
N VAL A 662 42.75 -16.53 5.06
CA VAL A 662 42.22 -17.83 4.64
C VAL A 662 43.36 -18.78 4.30
N ASP A 663 43.31 -19.99 4.85
CA ASP A 663 44.29 -21.03 4.58
C ASP A 663 44.37 -21.35 3.07
N GLY A 664 45.60 -21.41 2.55
CA GLY A 664 45.88 -21.59 1.13
C GLY A 664 45.98 -20.30 0.32
N VAL A 665 45.80 -19.11 0.91
CA VAL A 665 46.05 -17.83 0.24
C VAL A 665 47.51 -17.39 0.43
N VAL A 666 48.27 -17.32 -0.67
CA VAL A 666 49.65 -16.84 -0.68
C VAL A 666 49.70 -15.31 -0.76
N ALA A 667 48.82 -14.71 -1.58
CA ALA A 667 48.72 -13.26 -1.72
C ALA A 667 47.29 -12.85 -2.09
N ALA A 668 46.84 -11.70 -1.59
CA ALA A 668 45.59 -11.06 -1.98
C ALA A 668 45.83 -9.59 -2.38
N HIS A 669 45.23 -9.16 -3.49
CA HIS A 669 45.26 -7.77 -3.96
C HIS A 669 43.84 -7.30 -4.26
N VAL A 670 43.39 -6.27 -3.55
CA VAL A 670 42.08 -5.65 -3.77
C VAL A 670 42.23 -4.55 -4.82
N SER A 671 41.69 -4.78 -6.03
CA SER A 671 41.81 -3.86 -7.15
C SER A 671 40.67 -2.85 -7.23
N GLN A 672 39.50 -3.17 -6.67
CA GLN A 672 38.36 -2.26 -6.62
C GLN A 672 37.63 -2.41 -5.28
N LEU A 673 37.19 -1.27 -4.73
CA LEU A 673 36.31 -1.18 -3.56
C LEU A 673 35.40 0.04 -3.78
N TYR A 674 34.10 -0.18 -3.86
CA TYR A 674 33.13 0.87 -4.20
C TYR A 674 31.75 0.58 -3.62
N ARG A 675 30.91 1.62 -3.46
CA ARG A 675 29.52 1.45 -2.99
C ARG A 675 28.63 0.92 -4.11
N SER A 676 27.64 0.09 -3.76
CA SER A 676 26.57 -0.29 -4.69
C SER A 676 25.83 0.95 -5.17
N GLY A 677 25.45 0.98 -6.46
CA GLY A 677 24.83 2.15 -7.09
C GLY A 677 25.80 3.28 -7.48
N THR A 678 27.10 3.13 -7.20
CA THR A 678 28.14 4.07 -7.67
C THR A 678 29.00 3.42 -8.77
N PRO A 679 29.66 4.21 -9.64
CA PRO A 679 30.61 3.66 -10.61
C PRO A 679 31.70 2.83 -9.93
N ALA A 680 32.17 1.77 -10.60
CA ALA A 680 33.16 0.83 -10.10
C ALA A 680 34.59 1.42 -10.08
N GLU A 681 34.77 2.50 -9.33
CA GLU A 681 36.04 3.19 -9.15
C GLU A 681 36.80 2.64 -7.94
N PRO A 682 38.13 2.53 -8.01
CA PRO A 682 38.94 2.07 -6.89
C PRO A 682 38.98 3.14 -5.78
N ASN A 683 38.46 2.80 -4.59
CA ASN A 683 38.56 3.64 -3.40
C ASN A 683 39.40 2.94 -2.34
N ALA A 684 40.32 3.65 -1.69
CA ALA A 684 41.10 3.09 -0.58
C ALA A 684 40.24 2.80 0.66
N ARG A 685 39.19 3.61 0.87
CA ARG A 685 38.29 3.51 2.01
C ARG A 685 36.90 3.99 1.64
N LEU A 686 35.89 3.28 2.15
CA LEU A 686 34.49 3.68 2.12
C LEU A 686 34.08 4.04 3.55
N PHE A 687 33.50 5.21 3.72
CA PHE A 687 32.97 5.66 5.00
C PHE A 687 31.52 5.25 5.11
N ALA A 688 31.02 4.99 6.31
CA ALA A 688 29.59 4.94 6.60
C ALA A 688 29.25 6.15 7.48
N ALA A 689 28.11 6.80 7.23
CA ALA A 689 27.70 7.98 7.99
C ALA A 689 27.07 7.60 9.34
N LEU A 690 27.40 8.36 10.38
CA LEU A 690 26.58 8.43 11.59
C LEU A 690 25.60 9.61 11.46
N PRO A 691 24.47 9.61 12.19
CA PRO A 691 23.59 10.75 12.22
C PRO A 691 24.34 11.99 12.73
N VAL A 692 24.09 13.13 12.11
CA VAL A 692 24.67 14.41 12.52
C VAL A 692 23.54 15.33 12.93
N ALA A 693 23.63 15.89 14.13
CA ALA A 693 22.65 16.86 14.61
C ALA A 693 22.57 18.07 13.67
N SER A 694 21.35 18.48 13.34
CA SER A 694 21.09 19.67 12.54
C SER A 694 20.13 20.60 13.29
N LEU A 695 20.36 21.91 13.15
CA LEU A 695 19.48 22.94 13.73
C LEU A 695 18.20 23.15 12.92
N THR A 696 18.18 22.72 11.66
CA THR A 696 17.12 23.08 10.69
C THR A 696 16.39 21.87 10.12
N ALA A 697 16.90 20.66 10.33
CA ALA A 697 16.32 19.42 9.80
C ALA A 697 16.52 18.26 10.78
N LEU A 698 15.70 17.22 10.65
CA LEU A 698 15.96 15.96 11.33
C LEU A 698 17.24 15.32 10.75
N PRO A 699 18.10 14.70 11.58
CA PRO A 699 19.24 13.94 11.09
C PRO A 699 18.81 12.80 10.16
N ALA A 700 19.68 12.47 9.21
CA ALA A 700 19.59 11.17 8.54
C ALA A 700 19.96 10.06 9.54
N ALA A 701 19.33 8.89 9.39
CA ALA A 701 19.68 7.73 10.19
C ALA A 701 21.11 7.25 9.91
N ALA A 702 21.68 6.48 10.84
CA ALA A 702 23.01 5.92 10.68
C ALA A 702 23.04 4.96 9.50
N GLU A 703 24.13 4.98 8.73
CA GLU A 703 24.38 3.97 7.71
C GLU A 703 25.03 2.75 8.33
N LEU A 704 24.59 1.57 7.88
CA LEU A 704 25.31 0.31 8.11
C LEU A 704 25.91 -0.15 6.78
N LEU A 705 27.23 -0.06 6.66
CA LEU A 705 27.93 -0.46 5.45
C LEU A 705 28.31 -1.95 5.50
N THR A 706 27.64 -2.76 4.68
CA THR A 706 27.81 -4.22 4.58
C THR A 706 28.11 -4.67 3.15
N LEU A 707 28.62 -5.89 2.98
CA LEU A 707 28.92 -6.44 1.65
C LEU A 707 27.62 -6.74 0.88
N ALA A 708 27.60 -6.46 -0.42
CA ALA A 708 26.46 -6.78 -1.29
C ALA A 708 26.42 -8.28 -1.64
N GLU A 709 25.23 -8.79 -1.97
CA GLU A 709 25.03 -10.17 -2.44
C GLU A 709 24.35 -10.17 -3.83
N PRO A 710 25.05 -10.58 -4.92
CA PRO A 710 26.49 -10.80 -5.02
C PRO A 710 27.28 -9.47 -5.03
N GLY A 711 28.44 -9.46 -4.37
CA GLY A 711 29.26 -8.25 -4.21
C GLY A 711 30.76 -8.47 -4.32
N ILE A 712 31.21 -9.70 -4.53
CA ILE A 712 32.62 -10.06 -4.61
C ILE A 712 32.93 -10.53 -6.03
N ALA A 713 33.93 -9.92 -6.65
CA ALA A 713 34.53 -10.42 -7.89
C ALA A 713 35.92 -10.98 -7.57
N LEU A 714 36.08 -12.30 -7.63
CA LEU A 714 37.36 -12.99 -7.41
C LEU A 714 38.04 -13.31 -8.74
N GLU A 715 39.35 -13.05 -8.80
CA GLU A 715 40.22 -13.39 -9.93
C GLU A 715 41.47 -14.11 -9.45
N LEU A 716 42.00 -15.03 -10.26
CA LEU A 716 43.26 -15.71 -9.94
C LEU A 716 44.45 -14.91 -10.45
N MET A 717 45.45 -14.76 -9.58
CA MET A 717 46.77 -14.29 -9.97
C MET A 717 47.55 -15.40 -10.69
N PRO A 718 48.43 -15.02 -11.64
CA PRO A 718 49.34 -15.95 -12.28
C PRO A 718 50.41 -16.55 -11.37
#